data_AF-A0ABD6CL38-F1
#
_entry.id   AF-A0ABD6CL38-F1
#
_cell.length_a   1.000
_cell.length_b   1.000
_cell.length_c   1.000
_cell.angle_alpha   90.00
_cell.angle_beta   90.00
_cell.angle_gamma   90.00
#
_symmetry.space_group_name_H-M   'P 1'
#
loop_
_entity.id
_entity.type
_entity.pdbx_description
1 polymer ?
#
loop_
_entity_poly.entity_id
_entity_poly.type
_entity_poly.pdbx_seq_one_letter_code
_entity_poly.pdbx_strand_id
1 'polypeptide(L)'
;MTSIQSTLGEEEGGGIAEELAEGQRAISIAEFFEKNKHMLGFDSGARGLVTAVKEAVDNALDATEEAGIKPDISIEIRESGDYYTLIVEDNGPGITREQIPKVFGKLLYGSRFHAREQSRGQQGIGISAAVLYSQLTSGKPAKITSRTQRSERAQYFELIIDTDTNEPEIQVEEERAPGESDLSPTHGTRIEMEMEANMRARQQLHDYVKHTAVVNPHARLVLSEPGLDEPRHYERVEGAGLPAETEEIRPHPHGVELGTLIKMLAATESYSVSGFLQEEFTRVGAKTSKKVLDSFRDRHFGREMGWAVPQNTETPLGTAVENAVVNKGADATEAFAGRVSNTLSSRERTTHSELRDIVDTVADDVEEEFEANFGDTVRENAVEAAWTVLTSDRATDLYSLVDDATSTRKDDATVSGLADRLADKFDEGDVLNRVTRAELRGYVDRSADRLVSEDVSFGDTARENVADALWETMRTVPDDVPKVKEIAGDRDVASELLEAMRETDILAPPTNCLSPITAELVEAGLRKEFDADFYAAATRDAEVHGGDPFIVEAGIAYGGELQDGTVDLLRFANRVPLVYQRGACATTDVVKSIGWRNYGLDQPGGSGMPNGPAVIMIHVASTNVPFTSESKDALANIPEIEDEIELAIREAARELKSYLNKRRSMQKRRKKQDVLGRILPEMADKLSEVTGRPRPNIDGALARIMNNVSVEREVDGDTVTLTVENHSDRSENPEITDIVSSEPSDLPEDASVVDLDGEWFISWEPSVPAGESAELTYTIADDATFDVDVDGVEAEKLTIDAD
;
A
#
# COMPACT_ATOMS: atom_id res chain seq x y z
N MET A 1 -13.45 44.52 10.68
CA MET A 1 -14.90 44.56 10.43
C MET A 1 -15.38 46.00 10.55
N THR A 2 -15.45 46.72 9.43
CA THR A 2 -16.21 47.97 9.31
C THR A 2 -17.64 47.60 8.97
N SER A 3 -18.58 47.93 9.87
CA SER A 3 -20.01 47.70 9.64
C SER A 3 -20.49 48.60 8.51
N ILE A 4 -20.79 48.01 7.35
CA ILE A 4 -21.56 48.70 6.32
C ILE A 4 -23.01 48.73 6.82
N GLN A 5 -23.42 49.91 7.29
CA GLN A 5 -24.82 50.20 7.64
C GLN A 5 -25.66 50.08 6.36
N SER A 6 -26.61 49.15 6.37
CA SER A 6 -27.68 49.06 5.37
C SER A 6 -28.53 50.33 5.43
N THR A 7 -28.47 51.15 4.39
CA THR A 7 -29.44 52.23 4.17
C THR A 7 -30.73 51.60 3.65
N LEU A 8 -31.70 51.42 4.54
CA LEU A 8 -33.09 51.10 4.15
C LEU A 8 -33.72 52.36 3.56
N GLY A 9 -33.78 52.42 2.23
CA GLY A 9 -34.62 53.34 1.46
C GLY A 9 -35.63 52.51 0.67
N GLU A 10 -36.90 52.65 1.03
CA GLU A 10 -38.04 52.12 0.28
C GLU A 10 -38.09 52.80 -1.10
N GLU A 11 -37.85 52.07 -2.19
CA GLU A 11 -38.56 52.18 -3.48
C GLU A 11 -38.02 51.17 -4.51
N GLU A 12 -38.95 50.47 -5.16
CA GLU A 12 -38.83 49.70 -6.42
C GLU A 12 -37.83 48.53 -6.49
N GLY A 13 -38.30 47.32 -6.14
CA GLY A 13 -38.26 46.13 -7.01
C GLY A 13 -36.95 45.60 -7.62
N GLY A 14 -35.79 46.19 -7.32
CA GLY A 14 -34.44 45.67 -7.57
C GLY A 14 -33.97 44.93 -6.32
N GLY A 15 -33.66 43.66 -6.49
CA GLY A 15 -33.69 42.64 -5.46
C GLY A 15 -32.51 42.70 -4.49
N ILE A 16 -32.79 42.32 -3.25
CA ILE A 16 -31.78 41.92 -2.24
C ILE A 16 -30.76 40.93 -2.85
N ALA A 17 -31.18 40.11 -3.83
CA ALA A 17 -30.31 39.22 -4.58
C ALA A 17 -29.29 39.94 -5.49
N GLU A 18 -29.64 41.07 -6.11
CA GLU A 18 -28.74 41.88 -6.94
C GLU A 18 -27.75 42.65 -6.07
N GLU A 19 -28.19 43.19 -4.93
CA GLU A 19 -27.31 43.84 -3.93
C GLU A 19 -26.36 42.83 -3.26
N LEU A 20 -26.84 41.61 -2.96
CA LEU A 20 -25.98 40.51 -2.49
C LEU A 20 -25.03 40.00 -3.58
N ALA A 21 -25.43 40.01 -4.85
CA ALA A 21 -24.58 39.63 -5.98
C ALA A 21 -23.48 40.67 -6.23
N GLU A 22 -23.76 41.97 -6.08
CA GLU A 22 -22.74 43.03 -6.13
C GLU A 22 -21.68 42.89 -5.01
N GLY A 23 -22.05 42.26 -3.89
CA GLY A 23 -21.15 41.90 -2.80
C GLY A 23 -20.28 40.66 -3.06
N GLN A 24 -20.59 39.83 -4.06
CA GLN A 24 -19.81 38.65 -4.40
C GLN A 24 -18.59 39.04 -5.24
N ARG A 25 -17.40 38.87 -4.68
CA ARG A 25 -16.13 39.08 -5.38
C ARG A 25 -15.32 37.80 -5.38
N ALA A 26 -14.64 37.54 -6.50
CA ALA A 26 -13.62 36.50 -6.55
C ALA A 26 -12.51 36.84 -5.55
N ILE A 27 -12.07 35.83 -4.78
CA ILE A 27 -11.01 35.98 -3.78
C ILE A 27 -9.68 35.93 -4.54
N SER A 28 -8.79 36.90 -4.31
CA SER A 28 -7.44 36.85 -4.89
C SER A 28 -6.61 35.74 -4.25
N ILE A 29 -5.53 35.32 -4.91
CA ILE A 29 -4.69 34.25 -4.38
C ILE A 29 -3.96 34.68 -3.11
N ALA A 30 -3.55 35.94 -3.00
CA ALA A 30 -3.03 36.48 -1.75
C ALA A 30 -4.06 36.36 -0.63
N GLU A 31 -5.32 36.74 -0.88
CA GLU A 31 -6.35 36.69 0.15
C GLU A 31 -6.70 35.26 0.54
N PHE A 32 -6.69 34.32 -0.42
CA PHE A 32 -6.81 32.90 -0.15
C PHE A 32 -5.63 32.39 0.68
N PHE A 33 -4.40 32.72 0.30
CA PHE A 33 -3.19 32.30 1.00
C PHE A 33 -3.13 32.87 2.43
N GLU A 34 -3.43 34.16 2.60
CA GLU A 34 -3.41 34.82 3.91
C GLU A 34 -4.45 34.25 4.88
N LYS A 35 -5.65 33.94 4.39
CA LYS A 35 -6.70 33.30 5.19
C LYS A 35 -6.39 31.84 5.48
N ASN A 36 -5.63 31.16 4.62
CA ASN A 36 -5.40 29.71 4.69
C ASN A 36 -3.92 29.33 4.89
N LYS A 37 -3.06 30.22 5.43
CA LYS A 37 -1.62 29.93 5.68
C LYS A 37 -1.39 28.62 6.44
N HIS A 38 -2.30 28.30 7.35
CA HIS A 38 -2.27 27.09 8.15
C HIS A 38 -2.47 25.80 7.33
N MET A 39 -3.26 25.82 6.26
CA MET A 39 -3.48 24.65 5.39
C MET A 39 -2.23 24.28 4.60
N LEU A 40 -1.40 25.28 4.26
CA LEU A 40 -0.16 25.11 3.49
C LEU A 40 1.09 24.97 4.37
N GLY A 41 0.94 24.89 5.69
CA GLY A 41 2.07 24.71 6.61
C GLY A 41 2.88 25.99 6.93
N PHE A 42 2.31 27.18 6.70
CA PHE A 42 2.93 28.48 7.00
C PHE A 42 2.23 29.23 8.16
N ASP A 43 1.74 28.47 9.15
CA ASP A 43 1.02 28.98 10.33
C ASP A 43 1.87 29.84 11.28
N SER A 44 3.19 29.63 11.32
CA SER A 44 4.13 30.32 12.20
C SER A 44 5.50 30.43 11.54
N GLY A 45 6.29 31.45 11.90
CA GLY A 45 7.64 31.62 11.33
C GLY A 45 8.61 30.46 11.63
N ALA A 46 8.36 29.66 12.66
CA ALA A 46 9.17 28.48 12.96
C ALA A 46 8.86 27.32 12.01
N ARG A 47 7.56 27.04 11.82
CA ARG A 47 7.10 25.96 10.92
C ARG A 47 7.23 26.36 9.45
N GLY A 48 6.96 27.60 9.09
CA GLY A 48 7.10 28.12 7.73
C GLY A 48 8.52 27.94 7.17
N LEU A 49 9.56 28.12 8.00
CA LEU A 49 10.94 27.84 7.59
C LEU A 49 11.18 26.35 7.29
N VAL A 50 10.69 25.45 8.16
CA VAL A 50 10.79 23.99 7.94
C VAL A 50 10.02 23.57 6.69
N THR A 51 8.83 24.13 6.47
CA THR A 51 8.03 23.90 5.26
C THR A 51 8.77 24.39 4.01
N ALA A 52 9.36 25.58 4.02
CA ALA A 52 10.12 26.08 2.88
C ALA A 52 11.36 25.21 2.57
N VAL A 53 12.07 24.72 3.60
CA VAL A 53 13.17 23.75 3.41
C VAL A 53 12.64 22.46 2.81
N LYS A 54 11.54 21.92 3.33
CA LYS A 54 10.91 20.69 2.84
C LYS A 54 10.58 20.78 1.36
N GLU A 55 9.85 21.82 0.95
CA GLU A 55 9.44 22.00 -0.43
C GLU A 55 10.64 22.22 -1.39
N ALA A 56 11.69 22.90 -0.95
CA ALA A 56 12.88 23.10 -1.77
C ALA A 56 13.70 21.82 -1.93
N VAL A 57 13.90 21.06 -0.85
CA VAL A 57 14.68 19.81 -0.86
C VAL A 57 13.95 18.71 -1.62
N ASP A 58 12.64 18.56 -1.42
CA ASP A 58 11.85 17.54 -2.12
C ASP A 58 11.87 17.77 -3.65
N ASN A 59 11.78 19.02 -4.11
CA ASN A 59 11.90 19.36 -5.53
C ASN A 59 13.30 19.11 -6.09
N ALA A 60 14.35 19.38 -5.31
CA ALA A 60 15.73 19.09 -5.68
C ALA A 60 15.99 17.58 -5.82
N LEU A 61 15.46 16.77 -4.89
CA LEU A 61 15.53 15.31 -4.96
C LEU A 61 14.81 14.77 -6.20
N ASP A 62 13.58 15.23 -6.45
CA ASP A 62 12.83 14.76 -7.62
C ASP A 62 13.56 15.15 -8.93
N ALA A 63 14.06 16.38 -9.05
CA ALA A 63 14.74 16.85 -10.26
C ALA A 63 16.05 16.10 -10.54
N THR A 64 16.79 15.72 -9.50
CA THR A 64 18.03 14.95 -9.64
C THR A 64 17.75 13.49 -10.01
N GLU A 65 16.78 12.86 -9.36
CA GLU A 65 16.38 11.48 -9.62
C GLU A 65 15.81 11.29 -11.03
N GLU A 66 14.90 12.17 -11.48
CA GLU A 66 14.35 12.15 -12.85
C GLU A 66 15.42 12.30 -13.93
N ALA A 67 16.52 12.99 -13.61
CA ALA A 67 17.64 13.18 -14.53
C ALA A 67 18.68 12.06 -14.49
N GLY A 68 18.48 11.03 -13.65
CA GLY A 68 19.47 9.97 -13.46
C GLY A 68 20.74 10.44 -12.73
N ILE A 69 20.64 11.51 -11.93
CA ILE A 69 21.76 12.13 -11.22
C ILE A 69 21.65 11.82 -9.72
N LYS A 70 22.72 11.32 -9.10
CA LYS A 70 22.73 11.15 -7.63
C LYS A 70 22.65 12.53 -6.95
N PRO A 71 21.66 12.77 -6.07
CA PRO A 71 21.46 14.08 -5.46
C PRO A 71 22.65 14.48 -4.59
N ASP A 72 23.10 15.73 -4.74
CA ASP A 72 23.98 16.46 -3.84
C ASP A 72 23.34 17.81 -3.57
N ILE A 73 22.81 17.97 -2.36
CA ILE A 73 21.97 19.11 -1.99
C ILE A 73 22.58 19.82 -0.79
N SER A 74 22.76 21.13 -0.92
CA SER A 74 23.16 22.00 0.19
C SER A 74 21.98 22.85 0.64
N ILE A 75 21.81 22.95 1.96
CA ILE A 75 20.78 23.72 2.64
C ILE A 75 21.51 24.69 3.56
N GLU A 76 21.37 25.98 3.29
CA GLU A 76 22.00 27.03 4.07
C GLU A 76 20.96 28.02 4.59
N ILE A 77 21.00 28.24 5.90
CA ILE A 77 20.14 29.20 6.60
C ILE A 77 21.03 30.27 7.22
N ARG A 78 20.76 31.54 6.89
CA ARG A 78 21.50 32.71 7.43
C ARG A 78 20.54 33.65 8.16
N GLU A 79 21.02 34.24 9.25
CA GLU A 79 20.32 35.31 9.94
C GLU A 79 20.59 36.65 9.23
N SER A 80 19.52 37.39 8.91
CA SER A 80 19.55 38.65 8.15
C SER A 80 18.70 39.70 8.87
N GLY A 81 19.17 40.16 10.03
CA GLY A 81 18.43 41.08 10.89
C GLY A 81 17.17 40.43 11.47
N ASP A 82 15.99 40.99 11.17
CA ASP A 82 14.70 40.44 11.60
C ASP A 82 14.20 39.29 10.70
N TYR A 83 14.95 38.94 9.65
CA TYR A 83 14.61 37.92 8.66
C TYR A 83 15.62 36.77 8.64
N TYR A 84 15.24 35.66 8.03
CA TYR A 84 16.15 34.57 7.70
C TYR A 84 16.22 34.40 6.18
N THR A 85 17.43 34.17 5.69
CA THR A 85 17.68 33.82 4.29
C THR A 85 17.86 32.31 4.20
N LEU A 86 16.96 31.64 3.48
CA LEU A 86 17.06 30.23 3.11
C LEU A 86 17.66 30.13 1.71
N ILE A 87 18.72 29.34 1.58
CA ILE A 87 19.37 29.00 0.33
C ILE A 87 19.34 27.48 0.19
N VAL A 88 18.83 26.99 -0.94
CA VAL A 88 18.92 25.56 -1.30
C VAL A 88 19.52 25.46 -2.68
N GLU A 89 20.55 24.62 -2.81
CA GLU A 89 21.25 24.36 -4.07
C GLU A 89 21.33 22.86 -4.32
N ASP A 90 21.01 22.47 -5.55
CA ASP A 90 21.07 21.10 -6.06
C ASP A 90 22.06 20.96 -7.21
N ASN A 91 22.45 19.71 -7.50
CA ASN A 91 23.24 19.33 -8.67
C ASN A 91 22.38 18.72 -9.80
N GLY A 92 21.09 19.07 -9.86
CA GLY A 92 20.14 18.54 -10.84
C GLY A 92 20.38 19.01 -12.27
N PRO A 93 19.47 18.70 -13.21
CA PRO A 93 19.64 19.01 -14.63
C PRO A 93 19.61 20.52 -14.94
N GLY A 94 19.20 21.35 -13.98
CA GLY A 94 18.86 22.76 -14.17
C GLY A 94 17.52 22.95 -14.88
N ILE A 95 16.94 24.13 -14.72
CA ILE A 95 15.66 24.54 -15.34
C ILE A 95 15.94 25.49 -16.51
N THR A 96 15.20 25.34 -17.62
CA THR A 96 15.35 26.23 -18.79
C THR A 96 14.82 27.63 -18.49
N ARG A 97 15.35 28.62 -19.22
CA ARG A 97 15.00 30.04 -19.08
C ARG A 97 13.48 30.29 -19.12
N GLU A 98 12.76 29.60 -20.01
CA GLU A 98 11.32 29.78 -20.22
C GLU A 98 10.46 29.17 -19.11
N GLN A 99 11.01 28.22 -18.35
CA GLN A 99 10.30 27.47 -17.32
C GLN A 99 10.54 28.02 -15.92
N ILE A 100 11.69 28.66 -15.66
CA ILE A 100 12.03 29.24 -14.35
C ILE A 100 10.88 30.11 -13.79
N PRO A 101 10.34 31.12 -14.51
CA PRO A 101 9.27 31.95 -13.97
C PRO A 101 7.99 31.16 -13.65
N LYS A 102 7.67 30.13 -14.44
CA LYS A 102 6.44 29.35 -14.26
C LYS A 102 6.53 28.41 -13.06
N VAL A 103 7.69 27.76 -12.87
CA VAL A 103 7.91 26.83 -11.75
C VAL A 103 7.87 27.56 -10.41
N PHE A 104 8.54 28.71 -10.31
CA PHE A 104 8.66 29.43 -9.03
C PHE A 104 7.58 30.47 -8.79
N GLY A 105 6.96 31.00 -9.86
CA GLY A 105 6.05 32.15 -9.76
C GLY A 105 4.60 31.91 -10.19
N LYS A 106 4.20 30.66 -10.44
CA LYS A 106 2.82 30.29 -10.76
C LYS A 106 2.34 29.14 -9.89
N LEU A 107 1.28 29.36 -9.11
CA LEU A 107 0.66 28.30 -8.31
C LEU A 107 -0.14 27.35 -9.20
N LEU A 108 -0.21 26.07 -8.81
CA LEU A 108 -0.87 24.98 -9.55
C LEU A 108 -0.19 24.73 -10.92
N TYR A 109 1.11 24.96 -10.99
CA TYR A 109 1.91 24.69 -12.18
C TYR A 109 2.89 23.55 -11.89
N GLY A 110 2.84 22.48 -12.70
CA GLY A 110 3.76 21.37 -12.56
C GLY A 110 3.46 20.28 -13.59
N SER A 111 4.49 19.55 -14.00
CA SER A 111 4.39 18.40 -14.90
C SER A 111 3.67 17.21 -14.24
N ARG A 112 3.70 17.12 -12.91
CA ARG A 112 3.23 15.97 -12.12
C ARG A 112 1.73 15.97 -11.80
N PHE A 113 0.96 16.92 -12.34
CA PHE A 113 -0.48 17.06 -12.05
C PHE A 113 -1.36 16.03 -12.77
N HIS A 114 -0.85 15.46 -13.88
CA HIS A 114 -1.61 14.56 -14.74
C HIS A 114 -1.08 13.12 -14.70
N ALA A 115 0.18 12.93 -14.29
CA ALA A 115 0.80 11.64 -14.19
C ALA A 115 0.38 10.92 -12.90
N ARG A 116 -0.20 9.72 -13.03
CA ARG A 116 -0.43 8.80 -11.91
C ARG A 116 0.79 7.89 -11.74
N GLU A 117 1.83 8.45 -11.15
CA GLU A 117 3.03 7.75 -10.71
C GLU A 117 3.43 8.26 -9.32
N GLN A 118 4.25 7.49 -8.60
CA GLN A 118 4.74 7.92 -7.30
C GLN A 118 5.63 9.17 -7.43
N SER A 119 5.28 10.23 -6.71
CA SER A 119 6.10 11.44 -6.59
C SER A 119 6.07 12.02 -5.17
N ARG A 120 7.09 12.82 -4.82
CA ARG A 120 7.11 13.59 -3.56
C ARG A 120 6.12 14.76 -3.64
N GLY A 121 6.12 15.48 -4.77
CA GLY A 121 5.22 16.59 -5.08
C GLY A 121 3.94 16.17 -5.83
N GLN A 122 2.76 16.47 -5.28
CA GLN A 122 1.46 16.03 -5.84
C GLN A 122 0.65 17.14 -6.55
N GLN A 123 0.80 18.41 -6.14
CA GLN A 123 -0.18 19.46 -6.47
C GLN A 123 0.42 20.73 -7.08
N GLY A 124 1.72 20.78 -7.38
CA GLY A 124 2.35 21.95 -8.03
C GLY A 124 2.18 23.29 -7.27
N ILE A 125 2.04 23.23 -5.94
CA ILE A 125 1.87 24.41 -5.06
C ILE A 125 3.14 24.68 -4.22
N GLY A 126 3.91 23.63 -3.92
CA GLY A 126 4.94 23.61 -2.88
C GLY A 126 5.91 24.79 -2.88
N ILE A 127 6.79 24.83 -3.89
CA ILE A 127 7.85 25.85 -3.91
C ILE A 127 7.31 27.26 -4.17
N SER A 128 6.25 27.40 -4.99
CA SER A 128 5.62 28.68 -5.26
C SER A 128 4.93 29.24 -4.01
N ALA A 129 4.41 28.38 -3.12
CA ALA A 129 3.90 28.79 -1.81
C ALA A 129 5.00 29.31 -0.88
N ALA A 130 6.20 28.71 -0.91
CA ALA A 130 7.36 29.22 -0.18
C ALA A 130 7.81 30.60 -0.71
N VAL A 131 7.84 30.77 -2.04
CA VAL A 131 8.12 32.07 -2.69
C VAL A 131 7.07 33.12 -2.31
N LEU A 132 5.78 32.76 -2.33
CA LEU A 132 4.70 33.65 -1.94
C LEU A 132 4.80 34.03 -0.45
N TYR A 133 5.12 33.08 0.42
CA TYR A 133 5.33 33.35 1.85
C TYR A 133 6.52 34.29 2.07
N SER A 134 7.64 34.07 1.39
CA SER A 134 8.81 34.94 1.48
C SER A 134 8.49 36.36 1.01
N GLN A 135 7.79 36.48 -0.12
CA GLN A 135 7.36 37.78 -0.66
C GLN A 135 6.42 38.52 0.27
N LEU A 136 5.40 37.84 0.83
CA LEU A 136 4.41 38.48 1.71
C LEU A 136 5.00 38.91 3.06
N THR A 137 6.09 38.26 3.51
CA THR A 137 6.69 38.54 4.83
C THR A 137 7.88 39.51 4.76
N SER A 138 8.79 39.34 3.80
CA SER A 138 9.97 40.22 3.66
C SER A 138 9.79 41.32 2.61
N GLY A 139 8.85 41.16 1.67
CA GLY A 139 8.70 42.03 0.51
C GLY A 139 9.81 41.88 -0.54
N LYS A 140 10.77 40.97 -0.36
CA LYS A 140 11.88 40.78 -1.29
C LYS A 140 11.55 39.72 -2.36
N PRO A 141 12.08 39.86 -3.59
CA PRO A 141 11.94 38.85 -4.61
C PRO A 141 12.71 37.57 -4.24
N ALA A 142 12.23 36.42 -4.73
CA ALA A 142 13.01 35.19 -4.70
C ALA A 142 14.09 35.27 -5.78
N LYS A 143 15.32 34.88 -5.44
CA LYS A 143 16.45 34.85 -6.38
C LYS A 143 16.69 33.40 -6.82
N ILE A 144 16.62 33.17 -8.12
CA ILE A 144 16.79 31.85 -8.72
C ILE A 144 17.98 31.90 -9.66
N THR A 145 18.93 31.00 -9.45
CA THR A 145 20.05 30.78 -10.37
C THR A 145 19.99 29.35 -10.89
N SER A 146 19.95 29.15 -12.19
CA SER A 146 19.87 27.81 -12.80
C SER A 146 20.83 27.68 -13.96
N ARG A 147 21.54 26.54 -14.06
CA ARG A 147 22.37 26.20 -15.22
C ARG A 147 22.10 24.78 -15.68
N THR A 148 21.71 24.64 -16.94
CA THR A 148 21.50 23.34 -17.57
C THR A 148 22.82 22.68 -17.96
N GLN A 149 22.86 21.34 -18.02
CA GLN A 149 24.07 20.56 -18.38
C GLN A 149 24.76 21.00 -19.67
N ARG A 150 24.01 21.54 -20.64
CA ARG A 150 24.51 21.96 -21.95
C ARG A 150 24.81 23.46 -22.04
N SER A 151 24.53 24.22 -20.98
CA SER A 151 24.74 25.68 -20.95
C SER A 151 26.03 26.03 -20.25
N GLU A 152 26.84 26.90 -20.86
CA GLU A 152 28.04 27.46 -20.22
C GLU A 152 27.69 28.55 -19.19
N ARG A 153 26.57 29.25 -19.41
CA ARG A 153 26.12 30.37 -18.57
C ARG A 153 24.94 29.98 -17.68
N ALA A 154 24.92 30.51 -16.47
CA ALA A 154 23.79 30.37 -15.55
C ALA A 154 22.78 31.49 -15.82
N GLN A 155 21.50 31.15 -15.78
CA GLN A 155 20.39 32.11 -15.83
C GLN A 155 20.07 32.56 -14.40
N TYR A 156 20.04 33.87 -14.17
CA TYR A 156 19.71 34.49 -12.89
C TYR A 156 18.40 35.27 -13.03
N PHE A 157 17.48 35.03 -12.09
CA PHE A 157 16.18 35.68 -12.04
C PHE A 157 15.88 36.22 -10.65
N GLU A 158 15.28 37.40 -10.57
CA GLU A 158 14.57 37.88 -9.39
C GLU A 158 13.08 37.93 -9.71
N LEU A 159 12.29 37.12 -8.98
CA LEU A 159 10.88 36.87 -9.27
C LEU A 159 10.00 37.27 -8.09
N ILE A 160 8.85 37.85 -8.41
CA ILE A 160 7.69 37.98 -7.50
C ILE A 160 6.46 37.37 -8.17
N ILE A 161 5.47 37.02 -7.37
CA ILE A 161 4.17 36.51 -7.81
C ILE A 161 3.17 37.67 -7.78
N ASP A 162 2.51 37.93 -8.90
CA ASP A 162 1.33 38.77 -8.92
C ASP A 162 0.16 38.00 -8.29
N THR A 163 -0.26 38.47 -7.13
CA THR A 163 -1.26 37.80 -6.30
C THR A 163 -2.70 37.95 -6.80
N ASP A 164 -2.95 38.89 -7.70
CA ASP A 164 -4.26 39.11 -8.32
C ASP A 164 -4.42 38.22 -9.56
N THR A 165 -3.34 38.04 -10.34
CA THR A 165 -3.38 37.31 -11.62
C THR A 165 -2.82 35.88 -11.59
N ASN A 166 -2.10 35.49 -10.52
CA ASN A 166 -1.34 34.23 -10.46
C ASN A 166 -0.26 34.10 -11.54
N GLU A 167 0.33 35.22 -11.97
CA GLU A 167 1.38 35.20 -12.98
C GLU A 167 2.71 35.69 -12.38
N PRO A 168 3.84 35.15 -12.85
CA PRO A 168 5.15 35.60 -12.41
C PRO A 168 5.47 36.99 -12.97
N GLU A 169 5.97 37.88 -12.12
CA GLU A 169 6.56 39.15 -12.51
C GLU A 169 8.08 39.12 -12.30
N ILE A 170 8.82 39.28 -13.40
CA ILE A 170 10.27 39.25 -13.44
C ILE A 170 10.81 40.66 -13.17
N GLN A 171 11.52 40.85 -12.06
CA GLN A 171 12.18 42.11 -11.73
C GLN A 171 13.56 42.21 -12.38
N VAL A 172 14.31 41.10 -12.38
CA VAL A 172 15.66 41.01 -12.94
C VAL A 172 15.80 39.71 -13.71
N GLU A 173 16.44 39.79 -14.88
CA GLU A 173 16.81 38.65 -15.72
C GLU A 173 18.21 38.88 -16.29
N GLU A 174 19.16 38.00 -15.94
CA GLU A 174 20.56 38.12 -16.33
C GLU A 174 21.17 36.76 -16.67
N GLU A 175 22.17 36.73 -17.55
CA GLU A 175 23.03 35.57 -17.73
C GLU A 175 24.38 35.79 -17.07
N ARG A 176 24.82 34.88 -16.21
CA ARG A 176 26.08 34.96 -15.47
C ARG A 176 27.08 33.89 -15.92
N ALA A 177 28.34 34.27 -16.06
CA ALA A 177 29.42 33.31 -16.30
C ALA A 177 29.66 32.43 -15.05
N PRO A 178 30.27 31.24 -15.17
CA PRO A 178 30.54 30.36 -14.02
C PRO A 178 31.29 31.02 -12.85
N GLY A 179 32.17 32.00 -13.12
CA GLY A 179 32.89 32.73 -12.06
C GLY A 179 32.17 33.97 -11.52
N GLU A 180 31.00 34.30 -12.07
CA GLU A 180 30.13 35.42 -11.66
C GLU A 180 28.83 34.92 -11.03
N SER A 181 28.60 33.60 -11.05
CA SER A 181 27.41 32.94 -10.53
C SER A 181 27.66 32.42 -9.12
N ASP A 182 26.67 32.57 -8.24
CA ASP A 182 26.70 31.98 -6.89
C ASP A 182 26.40 30.47 -6.89
N LEU A 183 26.03 29.90 -8.04
CA LEU A 183 25.80 28.47 -8.23
C LEU A 183 27.14 27.73 -8.40
N SER A 184 27.28 26.55 -7.79
CA SER A 184 28.42 25.65 -8.01
C SER A 184 28.77 25.49 -9.50
N PRO A 185 30.06 25.34 -9.89
CA PRO A 185 30.53 25.29 -11.29
C PRO A 185 29.94 24.20 -12.21
N THR A 186 29.12 23.30 -11.69
CA THR A 186 28.46 22.19 -12.42
C THR A 186 27.11 22.61 -13.01
N HIS A 187 26.16 21.72 -13.18
CA HIS A 187 24.76 22.05 -13.48
C HIS A 187 23.94 22.01 -12.18
N GLY A 188 22.76 22.61 -12.19
CA GLY A 188 21.86 22.61 -11.04
C GLY A 188 21.00 23.85 -10.93
N THR A 189 20.24 23.91 -9.83
CA THR A 189 19.43 25.07 -9.46
C THR A 189 19.76 25.52 -8.04
N ARG A 190 19.83 26.83 -7.83
CA ARG A 190 19.97 27.48 -6.53
C ARG A 190 18.81 28.46 -6.35
N ILE A 191 18.06 28.29 -5.27
CA ILE A 191 17.00 29.21 -4.86
C ILE A 191 17.38 29.89 -3.54
N GLU A 192 17.20 31.21 -3.48
CA GLU A 192 17.40 32.03 -2.30
C GLU A 192 16.12 32.82 -2.00
N MET A 193 15.59 32.63 -0.79
CA MET A 193 14.37 33.26 -0.30
C MET A 193 14.64 33.91 1.05
N GLU A 194 14.22 35.18 1.21
CA GLU A 194 14.26 35.87 2.51
C GLU A 194 12.85 35.96 3.08
N MET A 195 12.65 35.50 4.32
CA MET A 195 11.33 35.43 4.95
C MET A 195 11.37 35.73 6.44
N GLU A 196 10.24 36.15 7.00
CA GLU A 196 10.07 36.26 8.44
C GLU A 196 9.99 34.85 9.04
N ALA A 197 10.99 34.47 9.83
CA ALA A 197 11.11 33.13 10.41
C ALA A 197 11.83 33.15 11.76
N ASN A 198 11.88 32.00 12.43
CA ASN A 198 12.72 31.84 13.62
C ASN A 198 13.14 30.37 13.83
N MET A 199 14.23 30.16 14.58
CA MET A 199 14.81 28.83 14.81
C MET A 199 14.20 28.07 16.00
N ARG A 200 12.97 28.39 16.46
CA ARG A 200 12.34 27.64 17.57
C ARG A 200 12.04 26.18 17.21
N ALA A 201 11.87 25.88 15.92
CA ALA A 201 11.65 24.52 15.40
C ALA A 201 12.95 23.83 14.94
N ARG A 202 14.11 24.21 15.51
CA ARG A 202 15.42 23.67 15.11
C ARG A 202 15.49 22.14 15.17
N GLN A 203 14.90 21.52 16.20
CA GLN A 203 14.87 20.06 16.29
C GLN A 203 14.08 19.45 15.12
N GLN A 204 12.92 20.01 14.77
CA GLN A 204 12.11 19.52 13.64
C GLN A 204 12.81 19.70 12.30
N LEU A 205 13.58 20.78 12.12
CA LEU A 205 14.44 20.97 10.96
C LEU A 205 15.51 19.88 10.88
N HIS A 206 16.19 19.59 12.00
CA HIS A 206 17.21 18.54 12.06
C HIS A 206 16.62 17.16 11.82
N ASP A 207 15.47 16.87 12.43
CA ASP A 207 14.72 15.63 12.23
C ASP A 207 14.34 15.47 10.76
N TYR A 208 13.83 16.52 10.10
CA TYR A 208 13.51 16.48 8.68
C TYR A 208 14.74 16.09 7.85
N VAL A 209 15.86 16.84 7.96
CA VAL A 209 17.05 16.57 7.14
C VAL A 209 17.64 15.18 7.43
N LYS A 210 17.72 14.79 8.71
CA LYS A 210 18.20 13.45 9.10
C LYS A 210 17.30 12.36 8.54
N HIS A 211 15.98 12.49 8.68
CA HIS A 211 15.03 11.51 8.17
C HIS A 211 15.06 11.45 6.63
N THR A 212 15.24 12.58 5.94
CA THR A 212 15.44 12.62 4.50
C THR A 212 16.70 11.84 4.08
N ALA A 213 17.78 11.90 4.86
CA ALA A 213 18.98 11.10 4.61
C ALA A 213 18.78 9.59 4.82
N VAL A 214 17.95 9.20 5.81
CA VAL A 214 17.59 7.78 6.06
C VAL A 214 16.82 7.20 4.87
N VAL A 215 15.82 7.93 4.39
CA VAL A 215 14.88 7.44 3.36
C VAL A 215 15.42 7.58 1.93
N ASN A 216 16.47 8.38 1.74
CA ASN A 216 17.17 8.58 0.47
C ASN A 216 18.68 8.26 0.63
N PRO A 217 19.06 6.98 0.79
CA PRO A 217 20.45 6.59 1.07
C PRO A 217 21.43 6.95 -0.06
N HIS A 218 20.94 7.19 -1.28
CA HIS A 218 21.70 7.62 -2.45
C HIS A 218 21.97 9.14 -2.51
N ALA A 219 21.33 9.93 -1.65
CA ALA A 219 21.47 11.39 -1.61
C ALA A 219 22.58 11.82 -0.64
N ARG A 220 23.27 12.92 -0.98
CA ARG A 220 24.14 13.65 -0.07
C ARG A 220 23.47 14.95 0.33
N LEU A 221 23.35 15.21 1.64
CA LEU A 221 22.77 16.43 2.17
C LEU A 221 23.78 17.16 3.05
N VAL A 222 23.87 18.49 2.90
CA VAL A 222 24.69 19.33 3.77
C VAL A 222 23.83 20.43 4.37
N LEU A 223 23.72 20.48 5.70
CA LEU A 223 22.96 21.50 6.42
C LEU A 223 23.91 22.48 7.12
N SER A 224 23.82 23.75 6.75
CA SER A 224 24.46 24.88 7.41
C SER A 224 23.38 25.80 8.00
N GLU A 225 23.42 26.06 9.31
CA GLU A 225 22.45 26.93 9.98
C GLU A 225 23.13 27.80 11.05
N PRO A 226 22.47 28.89 11.52
CA PRO A 226 23.05 29.76 12.52
C PRO A 226 23.23 29.03 13.86
N GLY A 227 24.45 29.07 14.40
CA GLY A 227 24.80 28.46 15.68
C GLY A 227 25.39 27.05 15.60
N LEU A 228 25.59 26.50 14.40
CA LEU A 228 26.48 25.36 14.20
C LEU A 228 27.92 25.84 13.96
N ASP A 229 28.89 25.19 14.61
CA ASP A 229 30.32 25.46 14.39
C ASP A 229 30.79 24.93 13.03
N GLU A 230 30.26 23.76 12.62
CA GLU A 230 30.52 23.13 11.33
C GLU A 230 29.21 22.65 10.70
N PRO A 231 29.08 22.66 9.35
CA PRO A 231 27.92 22.10 8.66
C PRO A 231 27.72 20.62 9.01
N ARG A 232 26.46 20.18 9.09
CA ARG A 232 26.15 18.76 9.22
C ARG A 232 26.19 18.10 7.86
N HIS A 233 26.95 17.01 7.77
CA HIS A 233 27.13 16.23 6.56
C HIS A 233 26.39 14.90 6.67
N TYR A 234 25.52 14.63 5.71
CA TYR A 234 24.87 13.34 5.52
C TYR A 234 25.36 12.79 4.18
N GLU A 235 26.36 11.91 4.23
CA GLU A 235 27.02 11.35 3.04
C GLU A 235 26.17 10.28 2.35
N ARG A 236 26.55 9.78 1.18
CA ARG A 236 25.81 8.68 0.53
C ARG A 236 26.15 7.35 1.17
N VAL A 237 25.21 6.40 1.15
CA VAL A 237 25.49 4.99 1.45
C VAL A 237 26.24 4.37 0.28
N GLU A 238 27.31 3.62 0.57
CA GLU A 238 28.07 2.91 -0.45
C GLU A 238 27.20 1.84 -1.14
N GLY A 239 27.27 1.75 -2.46
CA GLY A 239 26.44 0.81 -3.24
C GLY A 239 24.98 1.24 -3.45
N ALA A 240 24.48 2.29 -2.77
CA ALA A 240 23.12 2.78 -3.00
C ALA A 240 22.96 3.35 -4.42
N GLY A 241 22.17 2.65 -5.23
CA GLY A 241 21.75 3.07 -6.58
C GLY A 241 20.68 4.15 -6.55
N LEU A 242 20.36 4.70 -7.71
CA LEU A 242 19.16 5.52 -7.83
C LEU A 242 17.92 4.63 -7.70
N PRO A 243 16.80 5.21 -7.22
CA PRO A 243 15.49 4.57 -7.31
C PRO A 243 15.17 4.01 -8.70
N ALA A 244 14.36 2.95 -8.74
CA ALA A 244 13.79 2.49 -10.00
C ALA A 244 12.89 3.57 -10.61
N GLU A 245 12.99 3.75 -11.93
CA GLU A 245 12.10 4.63 -12.70
C GLU A 245 10.66 4.13 -12.60
N THR A 246 9.72 5.06 -12.42
CA THR A 246 8.29 4.78 -12.41
C THR A 246 7.70 4.97 -13.80
N GLU A 247 6.65 4.21 -14.08
CA GLU A 247 5.84 4.39 -15.29
C GLU A 247 4.46 4.95 -14.91
N GLU A 248 4.01 5.96 -15.65
CA GLU A 248 2.66 6.49 -15.52
C GLU A 248 1.62 5.41 -15.86
N ILE A 249 0.63 5.23 -14.96
CA ILE A 249 -0.47 4.30 -15.19
C ILE A 249 -1.79 5.01 -15.44
N ARG A 250 -2.66 4.35 -16.22
CA ARG A 250 -4.06 4.76 -16.36
C ARG A 250 -4.82 4.56 -15.04
N PRO A 251 -5.88 5.34 -14.78
CA PRO A 251 -6.73 5.16 -13.61
C PRO A 251 -7.28 3.74 -13.46
N HIS A 252 -7.39 3.27 -12.22
CA HIS A 252 -8.11 2.04 -11.92
C HIS A 252 -9.61 2.34 -11.72
N PRO A 253 -10.54 1.49 -12.21
CA PRO A 253 -11.98 1.73 -12.10
C PRO A 253 -12.49 1.99 -10.68
N HIS A 254 -12.02 1.23 -9.67
CA HIS A 254 -12.40 1.44 -8.27
C HIS A 254 -11.96 2.79 -7.68
N GLY A 255 -11.01 3.46 -8.32
CA GLY A 255 -10.46 4.75 -7.86
C GLY A 255 -10.99 5.97 -8.60
N VAL A 256 -12.03 5.80 -9.38
CA VAL A 256 -12.66 6.90 -10.11
C VAL A 256 -13.90 7.37 -9.36
N GLU A 257 -14.08 8.68 -9.34
CA GLU A 257 -15.29 9.34 -8.85
C GLU A 257 -16.15 9.82 -10.02
N LEU A 258 -17.44 10.06 -9.76
CA LEU A 258 -18.41 10.44 -10.79
C LEU A 258 -17.97 11.67 -11.61
N GLY A 259 -17.43 12.70 -10.95
CA GLY A 259 -16.95 13.90 -11.64
C GLY A 259 -15.79 13.62 -12.58
N THR A 260 -14.89 12.71 -12.20
CA THR A 260 -13.76 12.28 -13.03
C THR A 260 -14.24 11.39 -14.18
N LEU A 261 -15.14 10.44 -13.91
CA LEU A 261 -15.75 9.59 -14.94
C LEU A 261 -16.43 10.42 -16.03
N ILE A 262 -17.24 11.42 -15.65
CA ILE A 262 -17.92 12.31 -16.62
C ILE A 262 -16.90 13.08 -17.47
N LYS A 263 -15.83 13.60 -16.86
CA LYS A 263 -14.75 14.28 -17.60
C LYS A 263 -14.06 13.35 -18.59
N MET A 264 -13.78 12.11 -18.18
CA MET A 264 -13.17 11.09 -19.04
C MET A 264 -14.11 10.71 -20.19
N LEU A 265 -15.39 10.46 -19.92
CA LEU A 265 -16.40 10.16 -20.94
C LEU A 265 -16.59 11.33 -21.93
N ALA A 266 -16.42 12.57 -21.48
CA ALA A 266 -16.50 13.75 -22.35
C ALA A 266 -15.23 13.97 -23.20
N ALA A 267 -14.07 13.52 -22.72
CA ALA A 267 -12.77 13.72 -23.36
C ALA A 267 -12.35 12.57 -24.29
N THR A 268 -12.86 11.35 -24.06
CA THR A 268 -12.46 10.16 -24.80
C THR A 268 -12.84 10.21 -26.28
N GLU A 269 -12.03 9.60 -27.14
CA GLU A 269 -12.34 9.41 -28.56
C GLU A 269 -13.18 8.16 -28.83
N SER A 270 -13.33 7.29 -27.83
CA SER A 270 -14.02 6.02 -27.95
C SER A 270 -15.54 6.19 -28.11
N TYR A 271 -16.13 5.58 -29.15
CA TYR A 271 -17.58 5.65 -29.41
C TYR A 271 -18.40 4.66 -28.56
N SER A 272 -17.77 3.58 -28.10
CA SER A 272 -18.41 2.50 -27.34
C SER A 272 -17.91 2.50 -25.90
N VAL A 273 -18.79 2.16 -24.96
CA VAL A 273 -18.42 2.05 -23.54
C VAL A 273 -17.39 0.94 -23.33
N SER A 274 -17.45 -0.14 -24.12
CA SER A 274 -16.45 -1.20 -24.06
C SER A 274 -15.05 -0.74 -24.48
N GLY A 275 -14.96 0.08 -25.54
CA GLY A 275 -13.70 0.69 -25.99
C GLY A 275 -13.15 1.64 -24.93
N PHE A 276 -14.00 2.55 -24.44
CA PHE A 276 -13.67 3.49 -23.36
C PHE A 276 -13.09 2.77 -22.14
N LEU A 277 -13.76 1.72 -21.66
CA LEU A 277 -13.32 0.95 -20.51
C LEU A 277 -11.94 0.29 -20.72
N GLN A 278 -11.62 -0.16 -21.93
CA GLN A 278 -10.34 -0.82 -22.24
C GLN A 278 -9.19 0.17 -22.52
N GLU A 279 -9.51 1.33 -23.09
CA GLU A 279 -8.55 2.35 -23.50
C GLU A 279 -8.19 3.31 -22.35
N GLU A 280 -9.14 3.64 -21.48
CA GLU A 280 -8.94 4.68 -20.45
C GLU A 280 -8.58 4.12 -19.08
N PHE A 281 -8.74 2.81 -18.83
CA PHE A 281 -8.51 2.19 -17.52
C PHE A 281 -7.41 1.13 -17.56
N THR A 282 -6.69 1.00 -16.44
CA THR A 282 -5.75 -0.10 -16.25
C THR A 282 -6.49 -1.40 -15.90
N ARG A 283 -5.90 -2.55 -16.25
CA ARG A 283 -6.42 -3.91 -15.94
C ARG A 283 -7.81 -4.26 -16.48
N VAL A 284 -8.37 -3.46 -17.37
CA VAL A 284 -9.64 -3.75 -18.04
C VAL A 284 -9.39 -4.30 -19.44
N GLY A 285 -9.53 -5.63 -19.59
CA GLY A 285 -9.56 -6.29 -20.90
C GLY A 285 -11.00 -6.56 -21.37
N ALA A 286 -11.16 -7.17 -22.55
CA ALA A 286 -12.47 -7.47 -23.13
C ALA A 286 -13.41 -8.27 -22.18
N LYS A 287 -12.88 -9.26 -21.44
CA LYS A 287 -13.67 -10.05 -20.48
C LYS A 287 -14.15 -9.20 -19.30
N THR A 288 -13.27 -8.38 -18.74
CA THR A 288 -13.59 -7.48 -17.61
C THR A 288 -14.57 -6.41 -18.04
N SER A 289 -14.33 -5.80 -19.21
CA SER A 289 -15.25 -4.83 -19.82
C SER A 289 -16.64 -5.43 -20.00
N LYS A 290 -16.74 -6.68 -20.50
CA LYS A 290 -18.02 -7.38 -20.61
C LYS A 290 -18.72 -7.52 -19.25
N LYS A 291 -18.01 -7.95 -18.19
CA LYS A 291 -18.58 -8.04 -16.84
C LYS A 291 -19.11 -6.71 -16.32
N VAL A 292 -18.35 -5.63 -16.51
CA VAL A 292 -18.78 -4.26 -16.13
C VAL A 292 -20.04 -3.87 -16.90
N LEU A 293 -20.09 -4.14 -18.21
CA LEU A 293 -21.27 -3.84 -19.02
C LEU A 293 -22.48 -4.69 -18.64
N ASP A 294 -22.28 -5.97 -18.29
CA ASP A 294 -23.35 -6.85 -17.82
C ASP A 294 -23.90 -6.33 -16.46
N SER A 295 -23.04 -5.96 -15.52
CA SER A 295 -23.44 -5.30 -14.26
C SER A 295 -24.15 -3.96 -14.51
N PHE A 296 -23.69 -3.17 -15.48
CA PHE A 296 -24.33 -1.93 -15.85
C PHE A 296 -25.73 -2.16 -16.46
N ARG A 297 -25.90 -3.16 -17.32
CA ARG A 297 -27.23 -3.55 -17.87
C ARG A 297 -28.18 -4.00 -16.76
N ASP A 298 -27.69 -4.81 -15.83
CA ASP A 298 -28.47 -5.28 -14.69
C ASP A 298 -29.02 -4.10 -13.84
N ARG A 299 -28.30 -2.98 -13.83
CA ARG A 299 -28.65 -1.78 -13.07
C ARG A 299 -29.53 -0.82 -13.88
N HIS A 300 -29.21 -0.62 -15.16
CA HIS A 300 -29.85 0.35 -16.03
C HIS A 300 -31.17 -0.18 -16.63
N PHE A 301 -31.19 -1.45 -17.02
CA PHE A 301 -32.36 -2.10 -17.64
C PHE A 301 -33.02 -3.14 -16.74
N GLY A 302 -32.32 -3.62 -15.71
CA GLY A 302 -32.75 -4.76 -14.90
C GLY A 302 -32.32 -6.11 -15.48
N ARG A 303 -32.55 -7.18 -14.72
CA ARG A 303 -32.48 -8.55 -15.21
C ARG A 303 -33.85 -9.03 -15.62
N GLU A 304 -33.88 -10.06 -16.45
CA GLU A 304 -35.09 -10.68 -16.97
C GLU A 304 -35.40 -11.99 -16.24
N MET A 305 -36.64 -12.15 -15.76
CA MET A 305 -37.07 -13.40 -15.14
C MET A 305 -37.41 -14.44 -16.21
N GLY A 306 -36.75 -15.59 -16.13
CA GLY A 306 -37.12 -16.76 -16.93
C GLY A 306 -38.19 -17.57 -16.23
N TRP A 307 -39.07 -18.22 -16.99
CA TRP A 307 -40.16 -19.06 -16.47
C TRP A 307 -40.02 -20.50 -16.97
N ALA A 308 -40.38 -21.46 -16.12
CA ALA A 308 -40.43 -22.87 -16.48
C ALA A 308 -41.69 -23.18 -17.30
N VAL A 309 -41.66 -24.22 -18.14
CA VAL A 309 -42.87 -24.69 -18.83
C VAL A 309 -43.83 -25.30 -17.79
N PRO A 310 -45.06 -24.77 -17.61
CA PRO A 310 -45.95 -25.30 -16.60
C PRO A 310 -46.41 -26.72 -16.94
N GLN A 311 -46.54 -27.59 -15.93
CA GLN A 311 -46.93 -28.98 -16.16
C GLN A 311 -48.45 -29.16 -16.40
N ASN A 312 -49.27 -28.20 -15.96
CA ASN A 312 -50.73 -28.28 -16.01
C ASN A 312 -51.32 -27.03 -16.68
N THR A 313 -51.20 -26.94 -18.01
CA THR A 313 -51.79 -25.82 -18.78
C THR A 313 -53.09 -26.24 -19.49
N GLU A 314 -54.05 -25.31 -19.60
CA GLU A 314 -55.29 -25.56 -20.36
C GLU A 314 -55.02 -25.77 -21.86
N THR A 315 -53.99 -25.11 -22.39
CA THR A 315 -53.52 -25.29 -23.76
C THR A 315 -52.05 -25.71 -23.74
N PRO A 316 -51.71 -26.91 -24.28
CA PRO A 316 -50.31 -27.33 -24.41
C PRO A 316 -49.50 -26.35 -25.24
N LEU A 317 -48.24 -26.14 -24.88
CA LEU A 317 -47.33 -25.18 -25.50
C LEU A 317 -47.26 -25.32 -27.03
N GLY A 318 -47.09 -26.54 -27.55
CA GLY A 318 -47.10 -26.80 -28.99
C GLY A 318 -48.41 -26.37 -29.67
N THR A 319 -49.57 -26.65 -29.06
CA THR A 319 -50.87 -26.24 -29.61
C THR A 319 -51.06 -24.72 -29.57
N ALA A 320 -50.58 -24.05 -28.53
CA ALA A 320 -50.64 -22.59 -28.44
C ALA A 320 -49.82 -21.93 -29.57
N VAL A 321 -48.60 -22.41 -29.81
CA VAL A 321 -47.73 -21.92 -30.89
C VAL A 321 -48.30 -22.26 -32.27
N GLU A 322 -48.82 -23.48 -32.46
CA GLU A 322 -49.46 -23.88 -33.72
C GLU A 322 -50.65 -22.98 -34.08
N ASN A 323 -51.51 -22.66 -33.10
CA ASN A 323 -52.66 -21.77 -33.30
C ASN A 323 -52.27 -20.32 -33.61
N ALA A 324 -51.08 -19.89 -33.17
CA ALA A 324 -50.58 -18.54 -33.39
C ALA A 324 -49.98 -18.35 -34.80
N VAL A 325 -49.60 -19.45 -35.46
CA VAL A 325 -49.01 -19.43 -36.80
C VAL A 325 -50.12 -19.48 -37.86
N VAL A 326 -50.32 -18.36 -38.54
CA VAL A 326 -51.38 -18.20 -39.56
C VAL A 326 -50.77 -18.19 -40.97
N ASN A 327 -51.50 -18.77 -41.95
CA ASN A 327 -51.14 -18.77 -43.37
C ASN A 327 -49.81 -19.50 -43.71
N LYS A 328 -49.53 -20.62 -43.04
CA LYS A 328 -48.42 -21.55 -43.35
C LYS A 328 -48.94 -22.95 -43.68
N GLY A 329 -48.12 -23.74 -44.38
CA GLY A 329 -48.45 -25.14 -44.69
C GLY A 329 -48.53 -25.96 -43.41
N ALA A 330 -49.51 -26.86 -43.31
CA ALA A 330 -49.78 -27.64 -42.10
C ALA A 330 -48.53 -28.36 -41.56
N ASP A 331 -47.78 -29.02 -42.46
CA ASP A 331 -46.57 -29.78 -42.09
C ASP A 331 -45.46 -28.87 -41.53
N ALA A 332 -45.29 -27.66 -42.09
CA ALA A 332 -44.30 -26.69 -41.62
C ALA A 332 -44.71 -26.06 -40.28
N THR A 333 -46.00 -25.77 -40.09
CA THR A 333 -46.56 -25.27 -38.83
C THR A 333 -46.37 -26.29 -37.71
N GLU A 334 -46.72 -27.56 -37.95
CA GLU A 334 -46.57 -28.65 -36.98
C GLU A 334 -45.10 -28.87 -36.61
N ALA A 335 -44.19 -28.87 -37.60
CA ALA A 335 -42.76 -28.99 -37.35
C ALA A 335 -42.20 -27.83 -36.53
N PHE A 336 -42.58 -26.59 -36.85
CA PHE A 336 -42.17 -25.40 -36.11
C PHE A 336 -42.67 -25.42 -34.67
N ALA A 337 -43.97 -25.60 -34.45
CA ALA A 337 -44.56 -25.64 -33.13
C ALA A 337 -44.01 -26.79 -32.27
N GLY A 338 -43.80 -27.97 -32.89
CA GLY A 338 -43.19 -29.12 -32.23
C GLY A 338 -41.75 -28.86 -31.80
N ARG A 339 -40.92 -28.24 -32.65
CA ARG A 339 -39.53 -27.89 -32.33
C ARG A 339 -39.43 -26.83 -31.25
N VAL A 340 -40.20 -25.74 -31.35
CA VAL A 340 -40.26 -24.70 -30.30
C VAL A 340 -40.66 -25.31 -28.96
N SER A 341 -41.74 -26.11 -28.94
CA SER A 341 -42.21 -26.76 -27.71
C SER A 341 -41.16 -27.70 -27.12
N ASN A 342 -40.51 -28.54 -27.95
CA ASN A 342 -39.49 -29.48 -27.47
C ASN A 342 -38.27 -28.75 -26.90
N THR A 343 -37.80 -27.70 -27.57
CA THR A 343 -36.68 -26.88 -27.10
C THR A 343 -37.01 -26.24 -25.76
N LEU A 344 -38.18 -25.60 -25.64
CA LEU A 344 -38.60 -24.95 -24.40
C LEU A 344 -38.79 -25.95 -23.25
N SER A 345 -39.41 -27.12 -23.50
CA SER A 345 -39.59 -28.16 -22.48
C SER A 345 -38.29 -28.85 -22.04
N SER A 346 -37.21 -28.74 -22.83
CA SER A 346 -35.90 -29.27 -22.44
C SER A 346 -35.10 -28.34 -21.53
N ARG A 347 -35.51 -27.07 -21.43
CA ARG A 347 -34.87 -26.04 -20.62
C ARG A 347 -35.53 -25.99 -19.24
N GLU A 348 -34.74 -25.65 -18.24
CA GLU A 348 -35.25 -25.43 -16.88
C GLU A 348 -36.15 -24.20 -16.82
N ARG A 349 -35.67 -23.09 -17.39
CA ARG A 349 -36.37 -21.81 -17.48
C ARG A 349 -36.00 -21.10 -18.78
N THR A 350 -36.89 -20.25 -19.28
CA THR A 350 -36.64 -19.45 -20.49
C THR A 350 -37.09 -18.01 -20.27
N THR A 351 -36.21 -17.04 -20.55
CA THR A 351 -36.58 -15.61 -20.57
C THR A 351 -37.30 -15.25 -21.86
N HIS A 352 -37.98 -14.10 -21.91
CA HIS A 352 -38.62 -13.63 -23.15
C HIS A 352 -37.58 -13.36 -24.25
N SER A 353 -36.40 -12.84 -23.92
CA SER A 353 -35.27 -12.68 -24.86
C SER A 353 -34.81 -14.02 -25.44
N GLU A 354 -34.56 -15.03 -24.59
CA GLU A 354 -34.17 -16.37 -25.03
C GLU A 354 -35.29 -17.04 -25.86
N LEU A 355 -36.55 -16.82 -25.50
CA LEU A 355 -37.70 -17.31 -26.26
C LEU A 355 -37.72 -16.75 -27.68
N ARG A 356 -37.45 -15.46 -27.84
CA ARG A 356 -37.35 -14.82 -29.15
C ARG A 356 -36.25 -15.46 -30.00
N ASP A 357 -35.05 -15.61 -29.43
CA ASP A 357 -33.92 -16.25 -30.12
C ASP A 357 -34.22 -17.71 -30.51
N ILE A 358 -34.90 -18.46 -29.64
CA ILE A 358 -35.33 -19.84 -29.92
C ILE A 358 -36.33 -19.87 -31.06
N VAL A 359 -37.35 -19.00 -31.04
CA VAL A 359 -38.36 -18.92 -32.10
C VAL A 359 -37.70 -18.54 -33.42
N ASP A 360 -36.77 -17.57 -33.41
CA ASP A 360 -36.07 -17.13 -34.61
C ASP A 360 -35.20 -18.26 -35.20
N THR A 361 -34.43 -18.94 -34.35
CA THR A 361 -33.58 -20.08 -34.77
C THR A 361 -34.41 -21.22 -35.34
N VAL A 362 -35.50 -21.60 -34.65
CA VAL A 362 -36.36 -22.71 -35.09
C VAL A 362 -37.12 -22.35 -36.36
N ALA A 363 -37.53 -21.09 -36.51
CA ALA A 363 -38.16 -20.61 -37.73
C ALA A 363 -37.18 -20.73 -38.91
N ASP A 364 -35.94 -20.25 -38.78
CA ASP A 364 -34.92 -20.36 -39.82
C ASP A 364 -34.66 -21.81 -40.24
N ASP A 365 -34.53 -22.73 -39.26
CA ASP A 365 -34.33 -24.16 -39.52
C ASP A 365 -35.51 -24.80 -40.29
N VAL A 366 -36.75 -24.38 -40.00
CA VAL A 366 -37.95 -24.90 -40.66
C VAL A 366 -38.14 -24.27 -42.04
N GLU A 367 -37.76 -23.00 -42.22
CA GLU A 367 -37.75 -22.34 -43.53
C GLU A 367 -36.85 -23.07 -44.52
N GLU A 368 -35.65 -23.49 -44.08
CA GLU A 368 -34.69 -24.23 -44.91
C GLU A 368 -35.23 -25.61 -45.32
N GLU A 369 -35.95 -26.30 -44.43
CA GLU A 369 -36.44 -27.66 -44.68
C GLU A 369 -37.74 -27.71 -45.52
N PHE A 370 -38.66 -26.77 -45.29
CA PHE A 370 -40.01 -26.84 -45.86
C PHE A 370 -40.27 -25.80 -46.97
N GLU A 371 -39.25 -25.03 -47.39
CA GLU A 371 -39.39 -23.88 -48.30
C GLU A 371 -40.51 -22.91 -47.84
N ALA A 372 -40.66 -22.78 -46.52
CA ALA A 372 -41.61 -21.89 -45.89
C ALA A 372 -40.95 -20.51 -45.64
N ASN A 373 -41.76 -19.50 -45.30
CA ASN A 373 -41.26 -18.20 -44.84
C ASN A 373 -42.09 -17.79 -43.62
N PHE A 374 -41.45 -17.73 -42.46
CA PHE A 374 -42.00 -17.21 -41.22
C PHE A 374 -41.53 -15.75 -41.08
N GLY A 375 -42.27 -14.80 -41.65
CA GLY A 375 -41.96 -13.38 -41.46
C GLY A 375 -42.12 -12.92 -40.01
N ASP A 376 -41.60 -11.73 -39.69
CA ASP A 376 -41.53 -11.15 -38.34
C ASP A 376 -42.84 -11.26 -37.55
N THR A 377 -43.99 -10.94 -38.17
CA THR A 377 -45.30 -11.02 -37.50
C THR A 377 -45.66 -12.43 -37.03
N VAL A 378 -45.28 -13.46 -37.80
CA VAL A 378 -45.58 -14.86 -37.41
C VAL A 378 -44.69 -15.28 -36.25
N ARG A 379 -43.43 -14.85 -36.27
CA ARG A 379 -42.47 -15.09 -35.19
C ARG A 379 -42.90 -14.38 -33.91
N GLU A 380 -43.31 -13.11 -34.00
CA GLU A 380 -43.85 -12.33 -32.88
C GLU A 380 -45.09 -12.98 -32.27
N ASN A 381 -46.07 -13.40 -33.09
CA ASN A 381 -47.25 -14.10 -32.59
C ASN A 381 -46.89 -15.42 -31.89
N ALA A 382 -45.91 -16.15 -32.40
CA ALA A 382 -45.43 -17.39 -31.78
C ALA A 382 -44.76 -17.12 -30.43
N VAL A 383 -43.94 -16.06 -30.34
CA VAL A 383 -43.33 -15.60 -29.07
C VAL A 383 -44.40 -15.20 -28.07
N GLU A 384 -45.39 -14.38 -28.46
CA GLU A 384 -46.48 -13.97 -27.55
C GLU A 384 -47.30 -15.16 -27.03
N ALA A 385 -47.63 -16.10 -27.91
CA ALA A 385 -48.38 -17.30 -27.55
C ALA A 385 -47.59 -18.21 -26.60
N ALA A 386 -46.31 -18.45 -26.89
CA ALA A 386 -45.43 -19.23 -26.02
C ALA A 386 -45.19 -18.53 -24.67
N TRP A 387 -44.98 -17.21 -24.67
CA TRP A 387 -44.78 -16.42 -23.45
C TRP A 387 -46.02 -16.48 -22.55
N THR A 388 -47.21 -16.29 -23.11
CA THR A 388 -48.48 -16.41 -22.38
C THR A 388 -48.61 -17.76 -21.67
N VAL A 389 -48.17 -18.85 -22.30
CA VAL A 389 -48.16 -20.19 -21.69
C VAL A 389 -47.12 -20.28 -20.58
N LEU A 390 -45.88 -19.87 -20.83
CA LEU A 390 -44.79 -19.88 -19.85
C LEU A 390 -45.15 -19.09 -18.58
N THR A 391 -45.88 -18.01 -18.75
CA THR A 391 -46.24 -17.10 -17.66
C THR A 391 -47.60 -17.38 -17.01
N SER A 392 -48.27 -18.48 -17.38
CA SER A 392 -49.64 -18.78 -16.92
C SER A 392 -49.72 -19.29 -15.48
N ASP A 393 -48.61 -19.81 -14.92
CA ASP A 393 -48.55 -20.40 -13.57
C ASP A 393 -47.31 -19.93 -12.80
N ARG A 394 -47.09 -18.60 -12.76
CA ARG A 394 -45.94 -17.96 -12.09
C ARG A 394 -45.86 -18.29 -10.60
N ALA A 395 -47.01 -18.41 -9.92
CA ALA A 395 -47.08 -18.66 -8.49
C ALA A 395 -46.47 -20.02 -8.12
N THR A 396 -46.82 -21.09 -8.85
CA THR A 396 -46.24 -22.43 -8.65
C THR A 396 -44.75 -22.44 -8.93
N ASP A 397 -44.31 -21.68 -9.94
CA ASP A 397 -42.91 -21.61 -10.30
C ASP A 397 -42.07 -20.87 -9.24
N LEU A 398 -42.56 -19.72 -8.76
CA LEU A 398 -41.94 -18.97 -7.66
C LEU A 398 -41.97 -19.72 -6.34
N TYR A 399 -43.00 -20.55 -6.10
CA TYR A 399 -43.09 -21.36 -4.88
C TYR A 399 -41.82 -22.16 -4.65
N SER A 400 -41.34 -22.86 -5.68
CA SER A 400 -40.14 -23.71 -5.59
C SER A 400 -38.91 -22.90 -5.20
N LEU A 401 -38.72 -21.72 -5.80
CA LEU A 401 -37.59 -20.83 -5.51
C LEU A 401 -37.66 -20.23 -4.10
N VAL A 402 -38.86 -19.86 -3.66
CA VAL A 402 -39.08 -19.29 -2.31
C VAL A 402 -38.93 -20.37 -1.24
N ASP A 403 -39.44 -21.58 -1.49
CA ASP A 403 -39.31 -22.73 -0.57
C ASP A 403 -37.82 -23.07 -0.37
N ASP A 404 -37.07 -23.22 -1.46
CA ASP A 404 -35.62 -23.52 -1.41
C ASP A 404 -34.83 -22.41 -0.70
N ALA A 405 -35.20 -21.14 -0.89
CA ALA A 405 -34.52 -20.00 -0.27
C ALA A 405 -34.87 -19.82 1.22
N THR A 406 -36.00 -20.36 1.68
CA THR A 406 -36.48 -20.21 3.06
C THR A 406 -36.22 -21.48 3.85
N SER A 407 -35.35 -21.40 4.88
CA SER A 407 -35.01 -22.56 5.72
C SER A 407 -36.27 -23.32 6.21
N THR A 408 -36.16 -24.63 6.46
CA THR A 408 -37.24 -25.60 6.82
C THR A 408 -38.15 -25.28 8.02
N ARG A 409 -38.11 -24.07 8.58
CA ARG A 409 -38.94 -23.61 9.70
C ARG A 409 -40.21 -22.84 9.28
N LYS A 410 -40.47 -22.63 7.99
CA LYS A 410 -41.69 -21.95 7.51
C LYS A 410 -42.74 -22.97 7.10
N ASP A 411 -44.00 -22.69 7.41
CA ASP A 411 -45.11 -23.52 6.95
C ASP A 411 -45.42 -23.25 5.47
N ASP A 412 -45.89 -24.29 4.79
CA ASP A 412 -46.23 -24.33 3.36
C ASP A 412 -47.18 -23.20 2.92
N ALA A 413 -48.17 -22.86 3.77
CA ALA A 413 -49.13 -21.80 3.50
C ALA A 413 -48.48 -20.40 3.48
N THR A 414 -47.44 -20.19 4.30
CA THR A 414 -46.67 -18.95 4.33
C THR A 414 -45.79 -18.80 3.08
N VAL A 415 -45.14 -19.88 2.64
CA VAL A 415 -44.32 -19.91 1.42
C VAL A 415 -45.20 -19.68 0.18
N SER A 416 -46.31 -20.42 0.08
CA SER A 416 -47.32 -20.25 -0.98
C SER A 416 -47.86 -18.83 -1.02
N GLY A 417 -48.23 -18.27 0.13
CA GLY A 417 -48.72 -16.90 0.18
C GLY A 417 -47.70 -15.87 -0.32
N LEU A 418 -46.40 -16.08 -0.06
CA LEU A 418 -45.36 -15.16 -0.52
C LEU A 418 -45.17 -15.29 -2.03
N ALA A 419 -45.15 -16.52 -2.54
CA ALA A 419 -45.03 -16.82 -3.96
C ALA A 419 -46.20 -16.23 -4.78
N ASP A 420 -47.44 -16.38 -4.31
CA ASP A 420 -48.63 -15.80 -4.95
C ASP A 420 -48.52 -14.27 -5.09
N ARG A 421 -48.14 -13.60 -4.00
CA ARG A 421 -48.00 -12.12 -3.99
C ARG A 421 -46.82 -11.64 -4.82
N LEU A 422 -45.75 -12.43 -4.92
CA LEU A 422 -44.64 -12.14 -5.83
C LEU A 422 -45.08 -12.31 -7.28
N ALA A 423 -45.86 -13.35 -7.60
CA ALA A 423 -46.45 -13.54 -8.92
C ALA A 423 -47.31 -12.33 -9.32
N ASP A 424 -48.18 -11.84 -8.41
CA ASP A 424 -48.97 -10.62 -8.63
C ASP A 424 -48.09 -9.41 -8.99
N LYS A 425 -46.88 -9.30 -8.42
CA LYS A 425 -45.96 -8.20 -8.72
C LYS A 425 -45.32 -8.31 -10.10
N PHE A 426 -45.02 -9.53 -10.54
CA PHE A 426 -44.57 -9.76 -11.92
C PHE A 426 -45.72 -9.62 -12.93
N ASP A 427 -46.97 -9.89 -12.54
CA ASP A 427 -48.16 -9.67 -13.38
C ASP A 427 -48.47 -8.18 -13.58
N GLU A 428 -48.35 -7.38 -12.51
CA GLU A 428 -48.57 -5.93 -12.55
C GLU A 428 -47.40 -5.15 -13.18
N GLY A 429 -46.23 -5.79 -13.32
CA GLY A 429 -44.97 -5.16 -13.69
C GLY A 429 -44.74 -5.04 -15.20
N ASP A 430 -43.46 -5.00 -15.58
CA ASP A 430 -43.03 -5.02 -16.97
C ASP A 430 -43.44 -6.31 -17.68
N VAL A 431 -43.87 -6.21 -18.94
CA VAL A 431 -44.38 -7.36 -19.74
C VAL A 431 -43.28 -8.39 -20.00
N LEU A 432 -42.02 -7.95 -20.07
CA LEU A 432 -40.85 -8.82 -20.21
C LEU A 432 -40.36 -9.33 -18.85
N ASN A 433 -41.04 -8.97 -17.76
CA ASN A 433 -40.69 -9.29 -16.38
C ASN A 433 -39.23 -8.91 -16.04
N ARG A 434 -38.83 -7.73 -16.51
CA ARG A 434 -37.55 -7.09 -16.16
C ARG A 434 -37.67 -6.34 -14.85
N VAL A 435 -36.72 -6.56 -13.95
CA VAL A 435 -36.62 -5.78 -12.69
C VAL A 435 -35.16 -5.56 -12.33
N THR A 436 -34.86 -4.39 -11.77
CA THR A 436 -33.57 -4.14 -11.11
C THR A 436 -33.51 -4.83 -9.74
N ARG A 437 -32.32 -4.99 -9.19
CA ARG A 437 -32.15 -5.64 -7.87
C ARG A 437 -32.88 -4.89 -6.76
N ALA A 438 -32.90 -3.56 -6.82
CA ALA A 438 -33.63 -2.72 -5.87
C ALA A 438 -35.15 -2.92 -5.98
N GLU A 439 -35.68 -3.03 -7.21
CA GLU A 439 -37.10 -3.29 -7.43
C GLU A 439 -37.51 -4.68 -6.98
N LEU A 440 -36.71 -5.71 -7.32
CA LEU A 440 -36.93 -7.09 -6.87
C LEU A 440 -36.93 -7.18 -5.34
N ARG A 441 -35.96 -6.55 -4.67
CA ARG A 441 -35.94 -6.46 -3.21
C ARG A 441 -37.21 -5.80 -2.68
N GLY A 442 -37.64 -4.71 -3.31
CA GLY A 442 -38.91 -4.05 -2.99
C GLY A 442 -40.15 -4.93 -3.23
N TYR A 443 -40.12 -5.84 -4.21
CA TYR A 443 -41.21 -6.79 -4.47
C TYR A 443 -41.28 -7.78 -3.31
N VAL A 444 -40.15 -8.36 -2.91
CA VAL A 444 -40.06 -9.29 -1.77
C VAL A 444 -40.50 -8.62 -0.47
N ASP A 445 -40.01 -7.40 -0.18
CA ASP A 445 -40.35 -6.69 1.04
C ASP A 445 -41.86 -6.41 1.14
N ARG A 446 -42.47 -5.87 0.07
CA ARG A 446 -43.91 -5.57 0.05
C ARG A 446 -44.78 -6.82 0.12
N SER A 447 -44.35 -7.91 -0.52
CA SER A 447 -45.06 -9.18 -0.47
C SER A 447 -44.99 -9.81 0.92
N ALA A 448 -43.82 -9.75 1.58
CA ALA A 448 -43.61 -10.24 2.94
C ALA A 448 -44.35 -9.41 4.00
N ASP A 449 -44.37 -8.09 3.89
CA ASP A 449 -45.07 -7.20 4.84
C ASP A 449 -46.58 -7.45 4.86
N ARG A 450 -47.17 -7.77 3.70
CA ARG A 450 -48.60 -8.07 3.55
C ARG A 450 -48.98 -9.49 4.01
N LEU A 451 -48.01 -10.28 4.44
CA LEU A 451 -48.20 -11.62 5.00
C LEU A 451 -48.17 -11.64 6.52
N VAL A 452 -47.72 -10.56 7.16
CA VAL A 452 -47.53 -10.50 8.62
C VAL A 452 -48.88 -10.78 9.31
N SER A 453 -48.95 -11.93 9.99
CA SER A 453 -49.98 -12.28 10.96
C SER A 453 -49.38 -12.27 12.38
N GLU A 454 -50.20 -12.41 13.43
CA GLU A 454 -49.72 -12.35 14.83
C GLU A 454 -48.65 -13.42 15.17
N ASP A 455 -48.50 -14.49 14.37
CA ASP A 455 -47.64 -15.64 14.67
C ASP A 455 -46.49 -15.90 13.66
N VAL A 456 -46.43 -15.21 12.50
CA VAL A 456 -45.40 -15.47 11.46
C VAL A 456 -44.86 -14.17 10.85
N SER A 457 -43.54 -13.94 10.99
CA SER A 457 -42.82 -12.84 10.34
C SER A 457 -41.68 -13.32 9.45
N PHE A 458 -41.48 -12.62 8.32
CA PHE A 458 -40.28 -12.72 7.47
C PHE A 458 -39.24 -11.72 7.97
N GLY A 459 -38.18 -12.23 8.62
CA GLY A 459 -37.03 -11.43 9.00
C GLY A 459 -36.19 -11.02 7.79
N ASP A 460 -35.38 -9.97 7.94
CA ASP A 460 -34.63 -9.35 6.83
C ASP A 460 -33.72 -10.33 6.09
N THR A 461 -33.06 -11.25 6.81
CA THR A 461 -32.21 -12.30 6.23
C THR A 461 -33.01 -13.25 5.32
N ALA A 462 -34.24 -13.63 5.71
CA ALA A 462 -35.05 -14.51 4.87
C ALA A 462 -35.52 -13.80 3.59
N ARG A 463 -35.83 -12.51 3.70
CA ARG A 463 -36.17 -11.67 2.54
C ARG A 463 -34.97 -11.49 1.62
N GLU A 464 -33.77 -11.38 2.18
CA GLU A 464 -32.52 -11.25 1.43
C GLU A 464 -32.22 -12.52 0.67
N ASN A 465 -32.28 -13.67 1.34
CA ASN A 465 -32.11 -14.98 0.68
C ASN A 465 -33.11 -15.20 -0.48
N VAL A 466 -34.38 -14.81 -0.31
CA VAL A 466 -35.38 -14.93 -1.39
C VAL A 466 -35.04 -14.00 -2.55
N ALA A 467 -34.68 -12.74 -2.27
CA ALA A 467 -34.27 -11.80 -3.31
C ALA A 467 -33.01 -12.28 -4.05
N ASP A 468 -32.06 -12.90 -3.34
CA ASP A 468 -30.83 -13.47 -3.90
C ASP A 468 -31.11 -14.66 -4.79
N ALA A 469 -31.90 -15.63 -4.31
CA ALA A 469 -32.28 -16.80 -5.08
C ALA A 469 -33.01 -16.43 -6.39
N LEU A 470 -33.94 -15.46 -6.32
CA LEU A 470 -34.60 -14.93 -7.50
C LEU A 470 -33.60 -14.21 -8.42
N TRP A 471 -32.75 -13.33 -7.88
CA TRP A 471 -31.78 -12.57 -8.68
C TRP A 471 -30.73 -13.44 -9.39
N GLU A 472 -30.28 -14.51 -8.74
CA GLU A 472 -29.36 -15.51 -9.32
C GLU A 472 -30.02 -16.32 -10.45
N THR A 473 -31.34 -16.52 -10.36
CA THR A 473 -32.13 -17.21 -11.38
C THR A 473 -32.37 -16.32 -12.61
N MET A 474 -32.49 -15.01 -12.42
CA MET A 474 -32.69 -14.04 -13.50
C MET A 474 -31.46 -13.88 -14.40
N ARG A 475 -31.68 -13.46 -15.66
CA ARG A 475 -30.60 -13.28 -16.66
C ARG A 475 -30.38 -11.82 -17.01
N THR A 476 -29.13 -11.43 -17.24
CA THR A 476 -28.78 -10.11 -17.79
C THR A 476 -29.39 -9.95 -19.18
N VAL A 477 -30.00 -8.78 -19.43
CA VAL A 477 -30.65 -8.48 -20.70
C VAL A 477 -29.63 -8.35 -21.86
N PRO A 478 -30.00 -8.68 -23.10
CA PRO A 478 -29.12 -8.54 -24.25
C PRO A 478 -29.04 -7.11 -24.81
N ASP A 479 -29.84 -6.18 -24.28
CA ASP A 479 -29.99 -4.81 -24.78
C ASP A 479 -28.65 -4.07 -24.91
N ASP A 480 -28.52 -3.27 -25.97
CA ASP A 480 -27.33 -2.45 -26.21
C ASP A 480 -27.25 -1.31 -25.19
N VAL A 481 -26.08 -1.16 -24.57
CA VAL A 481 -25.82 -0.05 -23.64
C VAL A 481 -25.81 1.30 -24.38
N PRO A 482 -26.25 2.40 -23.73
CA PRO A 482 -26.15 3.75 -24.27
C PRO A 482 -24.74 4.09 -24.74
N LYS A 483 -24.64 5.00 -25.72
CA LYS A 483 -23.32 5.43 -26.23
C LYS A 483 -22.62 6.33 -25.21
N VAL A 484 -21.28 6.39 -25.30
CA VAL A 484 -20.44 7.18 -24.38
C VAL A 484 -20.94 8.62 -24.20
N LYS A 485 -21.33 9.28 -25.30
CA LYS A 485 -21.83 10.67 -25.27
C LYS A 485 -23.17 10.83 -24.55
N GLU A 486 -24.02 9.81 -24.60
CA GLU A 486 -25.31 9.81 -23.91
C GLU A 486 -25.08 9.67 -22.40
N ILE A 487 -24.19 8.75 -22.00
CA ILE A 487 -23.79 8.57 -20.60
C ILE A 487 -23.10 9.84 -20.06
N ALA A 488 -22.22 10.48 -20.84
CA ALA A 488 -21.57 11.72 -20.44
C ALA A 488 -22.57 12.88 -20.20
N GLY A 489 -23.69 12.88 -20.92
CA GLY A 489 -24.74 13.89 -20.83
C GLY A 489 -25.71 13.69 -19.68
N ASP A 490 -25.75 12.48 -19.10
CA ASP A 490 -26.69 12.11 -18.05
C ASP A 490 -25.95 11.62 -16.79
N ARG A 491 -26.08 12.41 -15.71
CA ARG A 491 -25.39 12.12 -14.44
C ARG A 491 -25.90 10.85 -13.76
N ASP A 492 -27.16 10.52 -13.93
CA ASP A 492 -27.75 9.34 -13.28
C ASP A 492 -27.24 8.07 -13.99
N VAL A 493 -27.22 8.08 -15.32
CA VAL A 493 -26.66 6.98 -16.13
C VAL A 493 -25.14 6.84 -15.91
N ALA A 494 -24.40 7.94 -15.81
CA ALA A 494 -22.98 7.89 -15.46
C ALA A 494 -22.73 7.33 -14.06
N SER A 495 -23.61 7.65 -13.10
CA SER A 495 -23.57 7.10 -11.74
C SER A 495 -23.81 5.59 -11.74
N GLU A 496 -24.76 5.10 -12.54
CA GLU A 496 -25.01 3.66 -12.70
C GLU A 496 -23.80 2.92 -13.29
N LEU A 497 -23.13 3.50 -14.30
CA LEU A 497 -21.89 2.93 -14.86
C LEU A 497 -20.78 2.90 -13.80
N LEU A 498 -20.66 3.94 -12.99
CA LEU A 498 -19.65 4.00 -11.93
C LEU A 498 -19.87 2.91 -10.88
N GLU A 499 -21.11 2.72 -10.44
CA GLU A 499 -21.44 1.66 -9.48
C GLU A 499 -21.20 0.27 -10.07
N ALA A 500 -21.51 0.06 -11.35
CA ALA A 500 -21.20 -1.20 -12.04
C ALA A 500 -19.67 -1.47 -12.11
N MET A 501 -18.86 -0.42 -12.30
CA MET A 501 -17.40 -0.51 -12.23
C MET A 501 -16.91 -0.85 -10.81
N ARG A 502 -17.60 -0.39 -9.75
CA ARG A 502 -17.25 -0.65 -8.35
C ARG A 502 -17.61 -2.06 -7.89
N GLU A 503 -18.74 -2.58 -8.33
CA GLU A 503 -19.21 -3.92 -7.97
C GLU A 503 -18.50 -5.04 -8.74
N THR A 504 -17.91 -4.73 -9.90
CA THR A 504 -17.18 -5.73 -10.69
C THR A 504 -15.80 -6.00 -10.09
N ASP A 505 -15.46 -7.27 -9.88
CA ASP A 505 -14.12 -7.69 -9.46
C ASP A 505 -13.09 -7.49 -10.60
N ILE A 506 -12.09 -6.63 -10.34
CA ILE A 506 -11.04 -6.22 -11.29
C ILE A 506 -9.68 -6.45 -10.65
N LEU A 507 -8.73 -6.96 -11.45
CA LEU A 507 -7.37 -7.18 -11.02
C LEU A 507 -6.71 -5.89 -10.52
N ALA A 508 -5.93 -6.00 -9.44
CA ALA A 508 -5.16 -4.89 -8.90
C ALA A 508 -4.29 -4.18 -9.96
N PRO A 509 -4.17 -2.83 -9.90
CA PRO A 509 -3.27 -2.06 -10.74
C PRO A 509 -1.83 -2.62 -10.73
N PRO A 510 -1.07 -2.40 -11.81
CA PRO A 510 0.33 -2.79 -11.84
C PRO A 510 1.15 -1.93 -10.87
N THR A 511 2.30 -2.46 -10.43
CA THR A 511 3.14 -1.87 -9.37
C THR A 511 4.35 -1.11 -9.91
N ASN A 512 4.56 -1.10 -11.23
CA ASN A 512 5.62 -0.36 -11.93
C ASN A 512 5.46 1.17 -11.83
N CYS A 513 4.33 1.66 -11.37
CA CYS A 513 4.13 3.08 -11.03
C CYS A 513 4.65 3.46 -9.64
N LEU A 514 5.15 2.48 -8.86
CA LEU A 514 5.72 2.67 -7.54
C LEU A 514 7.22 2.39 -7.56
N SER A 515 7.95 3.17 -6.79
CA SER A 515 9.38 3.07 -6.51
C SER A 515 9.55 2.91 -4.99
N PRO A 516 9.43 1.68 -4.44
CA PRO A 516 9.72 1.42 -3.03
C PRO A 516 11.20 1.67 -2.72
N ILE A 517 11.56 1.77 -1.45
CA ILE A 517 12.97 1.92 -1.03
C ILE A 517 13.67 0.57 -1.09
N THR A 518 12.97 -0.51 -0.74
CA THR A 518 13.44 -1.89 -0.46
C THR A 518 14.02 -2.09 0.93
N ALA A 519 13.80 -3.27 1.50
CA ALA A 519 14.25 -3.63 2.84
C ALA A 519 15.76 -3.45 3.04
N GLU A 520 16.57 -3.83 2.04
CA GLU A 520 18.03 -3.68 2.07
C GLU A 520 18.45 -2.21 2.21
N LEU A 521 17.84 -1.31 1.43
CA LEU A 521 18.15 0.11 1.46
C LEU A 521 17.57 0.80 2.71
N VAL A 522 16.42 0.34 3.23
CA VAL A 522 15.88 0.80 4.52
C VAL A 522 16.85 0.45 5.65
N GLU A 523 17.36 -0.79 5.70
CA GLU A 523 18.33 -1.22 6.69
C GLU A 523 19.63 -0.41 6.58
N ALA A 524 20.13 -0.20 5.37
CA ALA A 524 21.34 0.56 5.12
C ALA A 524 21.19 2.04 5.52
N GLY A 525 20.04 2.65 5.26
CA GLY A 525 19.70 4.00 5.71
C GLY A 525 19.66 4.14 7.23
N LEU A 526 19.04 3.17 7.91
CA LEU A 526 18.99 3.13 9.38
C LEU A 526 20.38 2.96 10.00
N ARG A 527 21.17 2.00 9.51
CA ARG A 527 22.52 1.70 10.00
C ARG A 527 23.48 2.87 9.86
N LYS A 528 23.29 3.69 8.82
CA LYS A 528 24.16 4.83 8.53
C LYS A 528 23.86 6.03 9.43
N GLU A 529 22.61 6.22 9.85
CA GLU A 529 22.18 7.40 10.62
C GLU A 529 21.91 7.13 12.11
N PHE A 530 21.82 5.85 12.50
CA PHE A 530 21.59 5.42 13.89
C PHE A 530 22.58 4.32 14.25
N ASP A 531 23.31 4.50 15.36
CA ASP A 531 24.22 3.49 15.89
C ASP A 531 23.47 2.54 16.84
N ALA A 532 23.11 1.38 16.30
CA ALA A 532 22.35 0.32 16.97
C ALA A 532 23.04 -1.06 16.83
N ASP A 533 22.75 -1.96 17.78
CA ASP A 533 23.29 -3.33 17.81
C ASP A 533 22.60 -4.26 16.81
N PHE A 534 21.41 -3.88 16.34
CA PHE A 534 20.52 -4.72 15.54
C PHE A 534 19.66 -3.88 14.60
N TYR A 535 19.47 -4.40 13.38
CA TYR A 535 18.61 -3.81 12.36
C TYR A 535 17.79 -4.92 11.70
N ALA A 536 16.54 -4.60 11.34
CA ALA A 536 15.67 -5.44 10.53
C ALA A 536 14.77 -4.56 9.68
N ALA A 537 14.42 -5.00 8.48
CA ALA A 537 13.50 -4.29 7.61
C ALA A 537 12.63 -5.27 6.82
N ALA A 538 11.45 -4.82 6.43
CA ALA A 538 10.50 -5.57 5.61
C ALA A 538 9.87 -4.64 4.57
N THR A 539 9.78 -5.12 3.33
CA THR A 539 9.03 -4.50 2.23
C THR A 539 7.92 -5.45 1.85
N ARG A 540 6.66 -4.98 1.95
CA ARG A 540 5.49 -5.79 1.63
C ARG A 540 5.20 -5.78 0.14
N ASP A 541 4.38 -6.73 -0.30
CA ASP A 541 3.79 -6.69 -1.64
C ASP A 541 2.85 -5.49 -1.77
N ALA A 542 2.61 -5.05 -3.00
CA ALA A 542 1.71 -3.93 -3.23
C ALA A 542 0.25 -4.33 -3.04
N GLU A 543 -0.49 -3.46 -2.37
CA GLU A 543 -1.93 -3.54 -2.16
C GLU A 543 -2.62 -2.34 -2.83
N VAL A 544 -3.96 -2.29 -2.78
CA VAL A 544 -4.75 -1.28 -3.49
C VAL A 544 -5.73 -0.64 -2.54
N HIS A 545 -5.76 0.68 -2.51
CA HIS A 545 -6.79 1.44 -1.82
C HIS A 545 -7.40 2.47 -2.77
N GLY A 546 -8.72 2.49 -2.89
CA GLY A 546 -9.40 3.45 -3.75
C GLY A 546 -8.83 3.48 -5.18
N GLY A 547 -8.47 2.31 -5.72
CA GLY A 547 -7.87 2.15 -7.04
C GLY A 547 -6.42 2.65 -7.20
N ASP A 548 -5.80 3.20 -6.15
CA ASP A 548 -4.39 3.59 -6.15
C ASP A 548 -3.54 2.48 -5.51
N PRO A 549 -2.54 1.94 -6.22
CA PRO A 549 -1.62 0.96 -5.65
C PRO A 549 -0.75 1.62 -4.57
N PHE A 550 -0.48 0.88 -3.51
CA PHE A 550 0.44 1.30 -2.46
C PHE A 550 1.32 0.16 -1.95
N ILE A 551 2.50 0.49 -1.43
CA ILE A 551 3.45 -0.43 -0.79
C ILE A 551 3.78 0.12 0.59
N VAL A 552 3.88 -0.78 1.58
CA VAL A 552 4.32 -0.43 2.93
C VAL A 552 5.64 -1.11 3.26
N GLU A 553 6.53 -0.32 3.86
CA GLU A 553 7.85 -0.77 4.30
C GLU A 553 8.04 -0.39 5.78
N ALA A 554 8.65 -1.29 6.54
CA ALA A 554 8.94 -1.07 7.95
C ALA A 554 10.40 -1.41 8.25
N GLY A 555 11.03 -0.61 9.11
CA GLY A 555 12.39 -0.83 9.60
C GLY A 555 12.46 -0.68 11.11
N ILE A 556 13.30 -1.48 11.76
CA ILE A 556 13.53 -1.43 13.21
C ILE A 556 15.04 -1.43 13.45
N ALA A 557 15.53 -0.44 14.21
CA ALA A 557 16.87 -0.44 14.79
C ALA A 557 16.77 -0.54 16.32
N TYR A 558 17.64 -1.32 16.97
CA TYR A 558 17.59 -1.57 18.41
C TYR A 558 18.98 -1.66 19.06
N GLY A 559 19.13 -1.04 20.24
CA GLY A 559 20.34 -1.11 21.06
C GLY A 559 21.38 -0.05 20.70
N GLY A 560 22.66 -0.35 20.94
CA GLY A 560 23.77 0.57 20.65
C GLY A 560 23.72 1.86 21.49
N GLU A 561 23.88 3.00 20.84
CA GLU A 561 23.85 4.34 21.46
C GLU A 561 22.43 4.95 21.51
N LEU A 562 21.40 4.19 21.11
CA LEU A 562 20.02 4.64 21.18
C LEU A 562 19.56 4.89 22.62
N GLN A 563 18.81 5.97 22.82
CA GLN A 563 18.32 6.36 24.15
C GLN A 563 17.24 5.41 24.65
N ASP A 564 17.38 4.96 25.91
CA ASP A 564 16.34 4.17 26.57
C ASP A 564 15.19 5.08 27.02
N GLY A 565 14.01 4.93 26.41
CA GLY A 565 12.87 5.80 26.61
C GLY A 565 11.72 5.44 25.67
N THR A 566 10.84 6.40 25.37
CA THR A 566 9.81 6.21 24.34
C THR A 566 10.49 6.00 22.99
N VAL A 567 10.11 4.95 22.28
CA VAL A 567 10.67 4.61 20.96
C VAL A 567 10.50 5.77 19.98
N ASP A 568 11.54 6.03 19.19
CA ASP A 568 11.51 7.07 18.16
C ASP A 568 10.83 6.53 16.89
N LEU A 569 9.75 7.19 16.48
CA LEU A 569 8.94 6.80 15.32
C LEU A 569 9.19 7.73 14.13
N LEU A 570 9.77 7.17 13.08
CA LEU A 570 10.02 7.84 11.81
C LEU A 570 8.91 7.45 10.83
N ARG A 571 8.19 8.45 10.32
CA ARG A 571 7.05 8.27 9.44
C ARG A 571 7.38 8.88 8.08
N PHE A 572 7.14 8.14 7.02
CA PHE A 572 7.43 8.55 5.66
C PHE A 572 6.25 8.28 4.73
N ALA A 573 6.04 9.18 3.78
CA ALA A 573 5.13 8.99 2.66
C ALA A 573 5.82 9.39 1.37
N ASN A 574 5.83 8.51 0.36
CA ASN A 574 6.53 8.74 -0.93
C ASN A 574 7.97 9.27 -0.75
N ARG A 575 8.75 8.69 0.16
CA ARG A 575 10.10 9.13 0.55
C ARG A 575 10.22 10.56 1.12
N VAL A 576 9.11 11.14 1.59
CA VAL A 576 9.07 12.43 2.30
C VAL A 576 8.85 12.18 3.80
N PRO A 577 9.70 12.72 4.69
CA PRO A 577 9.48 12.63 6.13
C PRO A 577 8.27 13.42 6.63
N LEU A 578 7.48 12.80 7.52
CA LEU A 578 6.36 13.43 8.20
C LEU A 578 6.79 13.83 9.62
N VAL A 579 7.19 15.09 9.80
CA VAL A 579 7.76 15.59 11.07
C VAL A 579 6.71 16.13 12.06
N TYR A 580 5.58 16.65 11.56
CA TYR A 580 4.51 17.26 12.37
C TYR A 580 3.29 16.33 12.54
N GLN A 581 2.36 16.71 13.41
CA GLN A 581 1.05 16.06 13.60
C GLN A 581 1.10 14.54 13.89
N ARG A 582 2.10 14.06 14.64
CA ARG A 582 2.24 12.64 15.02
C ARG A 582 0.94 12.04 15.59
N GLY A 583 0.18 12.79 16.37
CA GLY A 583 -1.03 12.31 17.06
C GLY A 583 -2.26 12.08 16.17
N ALA A 584 -2.26 12.56 14.92
CA ALA A 584 -3.37 12.41 13.98
C ALA A 584 -3.04 11.45 12.81
N CYS A 585 -1.92 10.72 12.92
CA CYS A 585 -1.38 9.92 11.83
C CYS A 585 -1.67 8.43 12.04
N ALA A 586 -2.24 7.78 11.02
CA ALA A 586 -2.53 6.35 11.04
C ALA A 586 -1.33 5.48 11.47
N THR A 587 -0.13 5.76 10.96
CA THR A 587 1.10 5.03 11.36
C THR A 587 1.37 5.07 12.86
N THR A 588 1.15 6.21 13.51
CA THR A 588 1.32 6.34 14.96
C THR A 588 0.26 5.52 15.71
N ASP A 589 -0.97 5.50 15.22
CA ASP A 589 -2.07 4.79 15.87
C ASP A 589 -1.93 3.27 15.73
N VAL A 590 -1.46 2.79 14.58
CA VAL A 590 -1.08 1.38 14.37
C VAL A 590 0.07 0.97 15.28
N VAL A 591 1.13 1.78 15.41
CA VAL A 591 2.24 1.46 16.35
C VAL A 591 1.75 1.36 17.79
N LYS A 592 0.80 2.21 18.21
CA LYS A 592 0.23 2.15 19.56
C LYS A 592 -0.67 0.92 19.79
N SER A 593 -1.31 0.40 18.75
CA SER A 593 -2.23 -0.74 18.85
C SER A 593 -1.49 -2.09 18.94
N ILE A 594 -0.26 -2.16 18.39
CA ILE A 594 0.56 -3.37 18.44
C ILE A 594 0.97 -3.70 19.88
N GLY A 595 0.80 -4.98 20.26
CA GLY A 595 1.23 -5.51 21.55
C GLY A 595 2.75 -5.77 21.63
N TRP A 596 3.54 -4.70 21.81
CA TRP A 596 5.01 -4.73 21.76
C TRP A 596 5.70 -5.61 22.82
N ARG A 597 5.02 -5.87 23.94
CA ARG A 597 5.48 -6.83 24.95
C ARG A 597 5.72 -8.23 24.38
N ASN A 598 4.94 -8.63 23.38
CA ASN A 598 5.10 -9.92 22.70
C ASN A 598 6.36 -9.98 21.82
N TYR A 599 6.94 -8.83 21.49
CA TYR A 599 8.16 -8.66 20.69
C TYR A 599 9.37 -8.25 21.52
N GLY A 600 9.21 -8.06 22.84
CA GLY A 600 10.31 -7.89 23.78
C GLY A 600 10.60 -6.46 24.21
N LEU A 601 9.85 -5.46 23.71
CA LEU A 601 9.87 -4.08 24.18
C LEU A 601 8.90 -3.88 25.35
N ASP A 602 9.17 -2.90 26.21
CA ASP A 602 8.22 -2.54 27.27
C ASP A 602 7.10 -1.67 26.69
N GLN A 603 5.91 -1.74 27.29
CA GLN A 603 4.75 -0.95 26.88
C GLN A 603 3.82 -0.82 28.10
N PRO A 604 4.08 0.14 29.00
CA PRO A 604 3.27 0.34 30.20
C PRO A 604 1.78 0.49 29.86
N GLY A 605 0.89 -0.18 30.60
CA GLY A 605 -0.56 -0.16 30.32
C GLY A 605 -1.03 -1.07 29.18
N GLY A 606 -0.12 -1.67 28.38
CA GLY A 606 -0.46 -2.62 27.31
C GLY A 606 -1.02 -1.98 26.03
N SER A 607 -1.08 -0.66 25.97
CA SER A 607 -1.42 0.14 24.78
C SER A 607 -0.63 1.44 24.80
N GLY A 608 -0.45 2.06 23.63
CA GLY A 608 0.33 3.29 23.49
C GLY A 608 1.74 3.03 22.96
N MET A 609 2.57 4.07 22.93
CA MET A 609 3.93 3.95 22.39
C MET A 609 4.78 2.99 23.23
N PRO A 610 5.54 2.07 22.61
CA PRO A 610 6.48 1.23 23.34
C PRO A 610 7.65 2.04 23.88
N ASN A 611 8.30 1.48 24.90
CA ASN A 611 9.54 1.97 25.48
C ASN A 611 10.69 0.98 25.20
N GLY A 612 11.86 1.55 24.94
CA GLY A 612 13.13 0.86 24.77
C GLY A 612 14.07 1.66 23.87
N PRO A 613 15.36 1.26 23.80
CA PRO A 613 16.35 1.87 22.92
C PRO A 613 16.11 1.41 21.48
N ALA A 614 15.02 1.85 20.87
CA ALA A 614 14.61 1.45 19.53
C ALA A 614 14.17 2.63 18.69
N VAL A 615 14.33 2.46 17.38
CA VAL A 615 13.84 3.34 16.34
C VAL A 615 12.97 2.51 15.40
N ILE A 616 11.75 2.97 15.13
CA ILE A 616 10.81 2.33 14.20
C ILE A 616 10.61 3.27 13.02
N MET A 617 10.86 2.78 11.82
CA MET A 617 10.65 3.47 10.56
C MET A 617 9.46 2.83 9.83
N ILE A 618 8.56 3.66 9.32
CA ILE A 618 7.43 3.22 8.49
C ILE A 618 7.36 4.12 7.26
N HIS A 619 7.32 3.51 6.08
CA HIS A 619 7.18 4.18 4.80
C HIS A 619 5.96 3.65 4.05
N VAL A 620 5.14 4.56 3.54
CA VAL A 620 4.03 4.26 2.64
C VAL A 620 4.29 4.92 1.29
N ALA A 621 4.42 4.12 0.23
CA ALA A 621 4.54 4.58 -1.14
C ALA A 621 3.20 4.38 -1.87
N SER A 622 2.69 5.41 -2.55
CA SER A 622 1.45 5.35 -3.34
C SER A 622 1.48 6.37 -4.48
N THR A 623 0.74 6.12 -5.56
CA THR A 623 0.43 7.15 -6.58
C THR A 623 -0.36 8.31 -5.99
N ASN A 624 -1.18 8.04 -4.98
CA ASN A 624 -2.00 9.02 -4.28
C ASN A 624 -2.04 8.71 -2.79
N VAL A 625 -1.23 9.43 -2.02
CA VAL A 625 -1.16 9.27 -0.57
C VAL A 625 -2.35 9.99 0.09
N PRO A 626 -3.16 9.30 0.93
CA PRO A 626 -4.29 9.93 1.62
C PRO A 626 -3.81 10.72 2.84
N PHE A 627 -3.60 12.02 2.67
CA PHE A 627 -3.24 12.93 3.76
C PHE A 627 -4.48 13.47 4.50
N THR A 628 -4.34 13.79 5.79
CA THR A 628 -5.39 14.45 6.58
C THR A 628 -5.58 15.93 6.24
N SER A 629 -4.56 16.55 5.62
CA SER A 629 -4.53 17.96 5.25
C SER A 629 -3.57 18.23 4.10
N GLU A 630 -3.74 19.37 3.43
CA GLU A 630 -2.88 19.82 2.32
C GLU A 630 -1.41 20.04 2.69
N SER A 631 -1.10 20.21 3.99
CA SER A 631 0.26 20.35 4.50
C SER A 631 1.07 19.04 4.51
N LYS A 632 0.44 17.89 4.23
CA LYS A 632 1.07 16.57 4.12
C LYS A 632 1.91 16.18 5.35
N ASP A 633 1.31 16.26 6.53
CA ASP A 633 1.97 15.97 7.82
C ASP A 633 1.52 14.65 8.46
N ALA A 634 0.36 14.12 8.06
CA ALA A 634 -0.19 12.90 8.60
C ALA A 634 -1.00 12.13 7.54
N LEU A 635 -0.85 10.80 7.57
CA LEU A 635 -1.66 9.85 6.83
C LEU A 635 -3.02 9.69 7.52
N ALA A 636 -4.08 9.71 6.72
CA ALA A 636 -5.43 9.45 7.17
C ALA A 636 -5.63 7.98 7.57
N ASN A 637 -6.57 7.73 8.48
CA ASN A 637 -6.93 6.38 8.95
C ASN A 637 -7.77 5.67 7.87
N ILE A 638 -7.07 4.91 7.03
CA ILE A 638 -7.64 4.08 5.97
C ILE A 638 -7.41 2.62 6.36
N PRO A 639 -8.47 1.80 6.55
CA PRO A 639 -8.35 0.44 7.07
C PRO A 639 -7.35 -0.43 6.30
N GLU A 640 -7.40 -0.40 4.97
CA GLU A 640 -6.53 -1.20 4.09
C GLU A 640 -5.05 -0.84 4.27
N ILE A 641 -4.75 0.45 4.48
CA ILE A 641 -3.38 0.93 4.72
C ILE A 641 -2.95 0.60 6.15
N GLU A 642 -3.83 0.73 7.15
CA GLU A 642 -3.53 0.43 8.55
C GLU A 642 -3.19 -1.05 8.75
N ASP A 643 -3.97 -1.95 8.14
CA ASP A 643 -3.75 -3.39 8.18
C ASP A 643 -2.38 -3.74 7.58
N GLU A 644 -2.03 -3.16 6.43
CA GLU A 644 -0.74 -3.44 5.79
C GLU A 644 0.46 -2.84 6.56
N ILE A 645 0.30 -1.67 7.18
CA ILE A 645 1.29 -1.11 8.12
C ILE A 645 1.49 -2.06 9.31
N GLU A 646 0.41 -2.59 9.88
CA GLU A 646 0.50 -3.52 11.00
C GLU A 646 1.27 -4.79 10.61
N LEU A 647 1.00 -5.34 9.43
CA LEU A 647 1.68 -6.52 8.90
C LEU A 647 3.16 -6.27 8.65
N ALA A 648 3.52 -5.15 8.01
CA ALA A 648 4.91 -4.76 7.76
C ALA A 648 5.72 -4.64 9.07
N ILE A 649 5.18 -3.94 10.07
CA ILE A 649 5.84 -3.77 11.36
C ILE A 649 6.01 -5.12 12.07
N ARG A 650 4.99 -5.98 12.03
CA ARG A 650 5.05 -7.31 12.66
C ARG A 650 6.12 -8.20 12.05
N GLU A 651 6.35 -8.08 10.76
CA GLU A 651 7.39 -8.83 10.06
C GLU A 651 8.78 -8.48 10.60
N ALA A 652 9.15 -7.19 10.61
CA ALA A 652 10.41 -6.73 11.21
C ALA A 652 10.50 -7.00 12.74
N ALA A 653 9.39 -6.86 13.47
CA ALA A 653 9.35 -7.08 14.91
C ALA A 653 9.57 -8.55 15.32
N ARG A 654 9.25 -9.52 14.44
CA ARG A 654 9.54 -10.95 14.70
C ARG A 654 11.05 -11.21 14.71
N GLU A 655 11.80 -10.55 13.85
CA GLU A 655 13.27 -10.65 13.83
C GLU A 655 13.88 -10.03 15.09
N LEU A 656 13.42 -8.84 15.48
CA LEU A 656 13.81 -8.21 16.75
C LEU A 656 13.56 -9.17 17.93
N LYS A 657 12.39 -9.80 17.98
CA LYS A 657 12.04 -10.77 19.02
C LYS A 657 13.04 -11.93 19.06
N SER A 658 13.42 -12.47 17.90
CA SER A 658 14.41 -13.54 17.80
C SER A 658 15.77 -13.11 18.36
N TYR A 659 16.25 -11.93 17.96
CA TYR A 659 17.49 -11.33 18.45
C TYR A 659 17.46 -11.12 19.98
N LEU A 660 16.40 -10.51 20.52
CA LEU A 660 16.25 -10.28 21.96
C LEU A 660 16.18 -11.58 22.76
N ASN A 661 15.52 -12.61 22.24
CA ASN A 661 15.47 -13.92 22.87
C ASN A 661 16.85 -14.59 22.90
N LYS A 662 17.61 -14.50 21.79
CA LYS A 662 19.01 -14.97 21.74
C LYS A 662 19.84 -14.24 22.78
N ARG A 663 19.83 -12.91 22.79
CA ARG A 663 20.57 -12.06 23.75
C ARG A 663 20.22 -12.39 25.22
N ARG A 664 18.93 -12.52 25.55
CA ARG A 664 18.47 -12.90 26.90
C ARG A 664 18.91 -14.32 27.29
N SER A 665 18.88 -15.26 26.35
CA SER A 665 19.37 -16.63 26.58
C SER A 665 20.86 -16.63 26.93
N MET A 666 21.67 -15.93 26.14
CA MET A 666 23.12 -15.83 26.37
C MET A 666 23.45 -15.15 27.70
N GLN A 667 22.76 -14.06 28.05
CA GLN A 667 22.93 -13.41 29.35
C GLN A 667 22.59 -14.34 30.54
N LYS A 668 21.52 -15.14 30.42
CA LYS A 668 21.17 -16.13 31.46
C LYS A 668 22.22 -17.23 31.56
N ARG A 669 22.75 -17.70 30.42
CA ARG A 669 23.83 -18.70 30.37
C ARG A 669 25.09 -18.17 31.05
N ARG A 670 25.56 -16.98 30.68
CA ARG A 670 26.72 -16.33 31.31
C ARG A 670 26.54 -16.16 32.81
N LYS A 671 25.38 -15.67 33.26
CA LYS A 671 25.07 -15.55 34.70
C LYS A 671 25.09 -16.90 35.42
N LYS A 672 24.61 -17.97 34.77
CA LYS A 672 24.66 -19.33 35.32
C LYS A 672 26.10 -19.81 35.43
N GLN A 673 26.92 -19.62 34.39
CA GLN A 673 28.35 -19.96 34.39
C GLN A 673 29.10 -19.19 35.48
N ASP A 674 28.91 -17.89 35.62
CA ASP A 674 29.54 -17.06 36.66
C ASP A 674 29.20 -17.53 38.08
N VAL A 675 27.98 -18.04 38.28
CA VAL A 675 27.55 -18.59 39.58
C VAL A 675 28.16 -19.97 39.80
N LEU A 676 28.15 -20.83 38.80
CA LEU A 676 28.72 -22.18 38.88
C LEU A 676 30.24 -22.16 39.06
N GLY A 677 30.96 -21.30 38.34
CA GLY A 677 32.41 -21.12 38.48
C GLY A 677 32.82 -20.63 39.88
N ARG A 678 31.90 -20.02 40.65
CA ARG A 678 32.14 -19.69 42.06
C ARG A 678 31.81 -20.84 43.02
N ILE A 679 30.75 -21.59 42.74
CA ILE A 679 30.23 -22.63 43.66
C ILE A 679 30.97 -23.97 43.50
N LEU A 680 31.22 -24.41 42.27
CA LEU A 680 31.79 -25.73 42.00
C LEU A 680 33.19 -25.92 42.61
N PRO A 681 34.13 -24.94 42.54
CA PRO A 681 35.41 -25.05 43.24
C PRO A 681 35.28 -25.22 44.75
N GLU A 682 34.42 -24.43 45.40
CA GLU A 682 34.21 -24.53 46.86
C GLU A 682 33.61 -25.89 47.25
N MET A 683 32.71 -26.43 46.43
CA MET A 683 32.14 -27.77 46.64
C MET A 683 33.18 -28.86 46.45
N ALA A 684 34.00 -28.79 45.40
CA ALA A 684 35.07 -29.75 45.11
C ALA A 684 36.09 -29.79 46.25
N ASP A 685 36.50 -28.64 46.77
CA ASP A 685 37.44 -28.53 47.88
C ASP A 685 36.86 -29.18 49.16
N LYS A 686 35.61 -28.87 49.51
CA LYS A 686 34.95 -29.47 50.68
C LYS A 686 34.73 -30.97 50.52
N LEU A 687 34.39 -31.44 49.32
CA LEU A 687 34.21 -32.87 49.06
C LEU A 687 35.54 -33.63 49.19
N SER A 688 36.62 -33.07 48.65
CA SER A 688 37.98 -33.60 48.82
C SER A 688 38.37 -33.68 50.29
N GLU A 689 38.16 -32.59 51.05
CA GLU A 689 38.46 -32.53 52.49
C GLU A 689 37.66 -33.56 53.31
N VAL A 690 36.36 -33.68 53.06
CA VAL A 690 35.47 -34.57 53.82
C VAL A 690 35.69 -36.05 53.47
N THR A 691 36.00 -36.37 52.21
CA THR A 691 36.13 -37.76 51.73
C THR A 691 37.56 -38.28 51.74
N GLY A 692 38.57 -37.40 51.84
CA GLY A 692 39.98 -37.73 51.74
C GLY A 692 40.41 -38.22 50.35
N ARG A 693 39.62 -37.92 49.30
CA ARG A 693 39.87 -38.31 47.91
C ARG A 693 40.46 -37.14 47.11
N PRO A 694 41.08 -37.38 45.94
CA PRO A 694 41.52 -36.30 45.06
C PRO A 694 40.38 -35.34 44.70
N ARG A 695 40.73 -34.07 44.45
CA ARG A 695 39.79 -33.04 44.02
C ARG A 695 39.09 -33.48 42.72
N PRO A 696 37.74 -33.49 42.65
CA PRO A 696 37.03 -33.82 41.42
C PRO A 696 37.34 -32.81 40.30
N ASN A 697 37.36 -33.26 39.04
CA ASN A 697 37.37 -32.35 37.88
C ASN A 697 36.06 -31.54 37.86
N ILE A 698 36.19 -30.22 37.84
CA ILE A 698 35.10 -29.24 37.92
C ILE A 698 34.65 -28.85 36.51
N ASP A 699 35.57 -28.80 35.56
CA ASP A 699 35.38 -28.24 34.23
C ASP A 699 34.53 -29.17 33.36
N GLY A 700 34.79 -30.48 33.39
CA GLY A 700 33.89 -31.48 32.79
C GLY A 700 32.50 -31.51 33.44
N ALA A 701 32.38 -31.21 34.75
CA ALA A 701 31.08 -31.10 35.41
C ALA A 701 30.34 -29.81 35.00
N LEU A 702 31.06 -28.70 34.83
CA LEU A 702 30.53 -27.43 34.35
C LEU A 702 29.99 -27.58 32.93
N ALA A 703 30.74 -28.21 32.04
CA ALA A 703 30.36 -28.47 30.65
C ALA A 703 29.04 -29.26 30.56
N ARG A 704 28.93 -30.35 31.35
CA ARG A 704 27.71 -31.16 31.45
C ARG A 704 26.51 -30.40 32.01
N ILE A 705 26.70 -29.56 33.03
CA ILE A 705 25.61 -28.76 33.62
C ILE A 705 25.15 -27.66 32.65
N MET A 706 26.04 -27.16 31.80
CA MET A 706 25.79 -26.09 30.83
C MET A 706 25.34 -26.59 29.45
N ASN A 707 25.38 -27.92 29.23
CA ASN A 707 25.17 -28.57 27.93
C ASN A 707 26.09 -27.95 26.86
N ASN A 708 27.38 -27.82 27.20
CA ASN A 708 28.42 -27.24 26.35
C ASN A 708 29.14 -28.32 25.55
N VAL A 709 29.83 -27.91 24.50
CA VAL A 709 30.94 -28.70 23.96
C VAL A 709 32.12 -28.54 24.92
N SER A 710 32.71 -29.65 25.37
CA SER A 710 33.97 -29.63 26.11
C SER A 710 35.10 -30.18 25.29
N VAL A 711 36.28 -29.56 25.43
CA VAL A 711 37.53 -30.05 24.86
C VAL A 711 38.49 -30.30 26.02
N GLU A 712 38.88 -31.56 26.20
CA GLU A 712 39.79 -32.01 27.26
C GLU A 712 41.09 -32.55 26.64
N ARG A 713 42.26 -32.18 27.16
CA ARG A 713 43.56 -32.74 26.71
C ARG A 713 44.09 -33.76 27.71
N GLU A 714 44.44 -34.94 27.23
CA GLU A 714 45.20 -35.96 27.98
C GLU A 714 46.56 -36.21 27.29
N VAL A 715 47.64 -36.23 28.08
CA VAL A 715 49.00 -36.52 27.60
C VAL A 715 49.54 -37.75 28.33
N ASP A 716 49.76 -38.85 27.61
CA ASP A 716 50.34 -40.10 28.13
C ASP A 716 51.68 -40.39 27.42
N GLY A 717 52.78 -39.96 28.04
CA GLY A 717 54.11 -40.04 27.43
C GLY A 717 54.25 -39.10 26.24
N ASP A 718 54.52 -39.67 25.06
CA ASP A 718 54.63 -38.94 23.79
C ASP A 718 53.28 -38.77 23.08
N THR A 719 52.21 -39.40 23.56
CA THR A 719 50.90 -39.37 22.90
C THR A 719 49.99 -38.31 23.53
N VAL A 720 49.40 -37.46 22.68
CA VAL A 720 48.44 -36.42 23.07
C VAL A 720 47.08 -36.75 22.46
N THR A 721 46.05 -36.75 23.29
CA THR A 721 44.65 -36.95 22.86
C THR A 721 43.79 -35.77 23.31
N LEU A 722 43.18 -35.09 22.35
CA LEU A 722 42.11 -34.13 22.59
C LEU A 722 40.76 -34.84 22.48
N THR A 723 40.00 -34.85 23.57
CA THR A 723 38.64 -35.40 23.60
C THR A 723 37.62 -34.27 23.51
N VAL A 724 36.83 -34.29 22.45
CA VAL A 724 35.74 -33.34 22.19
C VAL A 724 34.43 -34.00 22.58
N GLU A 725 33.82 -33.61 23.69
CA GLU A 725 32.52 -34.13 24.11
C GLU A 725 31.41 -33.12 23.81
N ASN A 726 30.34 -33.54 23.13
CA ASN A 726 29.19 -32.69 22.86
C ASN A 726 28.04 -32.96 23.85
N HIS A 727 27.92 -32.14 24.89
CA HIS A 727 26.82 -32.25 25.87
C HIS A 727 25.54 -31.52 25.45
N SER A 728 25.47 -31.00 24.21
CA SER A 728 24.28 -30.33 23.67
C SER A 728 23.25 -31.32 23.11
N ASP A 729 22.08 -30.82 22.72
CA ASP A 729 20.97 -31.60 22.14
C ASP A 729 21.01 -31.67 20.60
N ARG A 730 22.05 -31.11 19.98
CA ARG A 730 22.24 -31.07 18.52
C ARG A 730 23.67 -31.46 18.15
N SER A 731 23.89 -31.85 16.89
CA SER A 731 25.24 -32.04 16.37
C SER A 731 25.98 -30.70 16.32
N GLU A 732 27.24 -30.69 16.73
CA GLU A 732 28.13 -29.53 16.65
C GLU A 732 29.35 -29.90 15.80
N ASN A 733 29.89 -28.94 15.05
CA ASN A 733 31.08 -29.13 14.22
C ASN A 733 32.12 -28.07 14.60
N PRO A 734 32.81 -28.20 15.76
CA PRO A 734 33.85 -27.27 16.15
C PRO A 734 35.05 -27.37 15.20
N GLU A 735 35.72 -26.24 14.97
CA GLU A 735 37.03 -26.19 14.34
C GLU A 735 38.06 -26.11 15.47
N ILE A 736 38.84 -27.17 15.67
CA ILE A 736 39.80 -27.27 16.78
C ILE A 736 41.20 -27.10 16.23
N THR A 737 41.94 -26.14 16.78
CA THR A 737 43.35 -25.91 16.45
C THR A 737 44.21 -26.08 17.71
N ASP A 738 45.05 -27.10 17.73
CA ASP A 738 46.05 -27.32 18.78
C ASP A 738 47.40 -26.75 18.34
N ILE A 739 47.92 -25.82 19.12
CA ILE A 739 49.15 -25.07 18.85
C ILE A 739 50.26 -25.67 19.71
N VAL A 740 51.30 -26.19 19.07
CA VAL A 740 52.36 -26.92 19.75
C VAL A 740 53.76 -26.43 19.37
N SER A 741 54.67 -26.40 20.36
CA SER A 741 56.04 -25.90 20.19
C SER A 741 57.04 -26.86 19.53
N SER A 742 56.61 -28.07 19.16
CA SER A 742 57.46 -29.13 18.59
C SER A 742 56.74 -29.84 17.46
N GLU A 743 57.50 -30.39 16.50
CA GLU A 743 56.92 -31.05 15.32
C GLU A 743 56.07 -32.27 15.72
N PRO A 744 54.76 -32.27 15.42
CA PRO A 744 53.88 -33.39 15.70
C PRO A 744 54.07 -34.52 14.68
N SER A 745 53.81 -35.74 15.11
CA SER A 745 53.92 -36.98 14.32
C SER A 745 52.71 -37.89 14.53
N ASP A 746 52.54 -38.91 13.69
CA ASP A 746 51.42 -39.87 13.77
C ASP A 746 50.02 -39.22 13.75
N LEU A 747 49.88 -38.16 12.94
CA LEU A 747 48.61 -37.45 12.74
C LEU A 747 47.64 -38.24 11.84
N PRO A 748 46.33 -38.21 12.13
CA PRO A 748 45.32 -38.84 11.28
C PRO A 748 45.14 -38.07 9.95
N GLU A 749 44.62 -38.73 8.91
CA GLU A 749 44.52 -38.16 7.54
C GLU A 749 43.61 -36.92 7.44
N ASP A 750 42.74 -36.70 8.42
CA ASP A 750 41.82 -35.58 8.54
C ASP A 750 42.39 -34.38 9.33
N ALA A 751 43.61 -34.50 9.85
CA ALA A 751 44.33 -33.40 10.49
C ALA A 751 45.08 -32.54 9.45
N SER A 752 44.97 -31.22 9.56
CA SER A 752 45.79 -30.28 8.78
C SER A 752 46.88 -29.67 9.67
N VAL A 753 48.11 -29.55 9.15
CA VAL A 753 49.25 -29.04 9.94
C VAL A 753 49.98 -27.94 9.20
N VAL A 754 50.24 -26.83 9.90
CA VAL A 754 50.98 -25.67 9.39
C VAL A 754 52.07 -25.27 10.40
N ASP A 755 53.31 -25.11 9.91
CA ASP A 755 54.45 -24.55 10.67
C ASP A 755 54.54 -23.04 10.44
N LEU A 756 54.56 -22.27 11.52
CA LEU A 756 54.75 -20.83 11.55
C LEU A 756 55.80 -20.46 12.60
N ASP A 757 57.00 -20.09 12.14
CA ASP A 757 58.09 -19.58 12.97
C ASP A 757 58.50 -20.48 14.17
N GLY A 758 58.33 -21.80 14.06
CA GLY A 758 58.70 -22.77 15.09
C GLY A 758 57.56 -23.19 16.02
N GLU A 759 56.33 -22.74 15.76
CA GLU A 759 55.09 -23.26 16.34
C GLU A 759 54.28 -24.00 15.26
N TRP A 760 53.69 -25.13 15.63
CA TRP A 760 52.92 -26.00 14.74
C TRP A 760 51.44 -25.91 15.09
N PHE A 761 50.62 -25.63 14.09
CA PHE A 761 49.16 -25.50 14.22
C PHE A 761 48.52 -26.75 13.64
N ILE A 762 47.87 -27.54 14.48
CA ILE A 762 47.18 -28.77 14.09
C ILE A 762 45.69 -28.52 14.13
N SER A 763 45.02 -28.49 12.97
CA SER A 763 43.60 -28.15 12.87
C SER A 763 42.74 -29.33 12.41
N TRP A 764 41.59 -29.51 13.06
CA TRP A 764 40.57 -30.51 12.76
C TRP A 764 39.17 -29.88 12.72
N GLU A 765 38.27 -30.45 11.92
CA GLU A 765 36.84 -30.11 11.88
C GLU A 765 35.96 -31.34 12.22
N PRO A 766 36.02 -31.87 13.46
CA PRO A 766 35.23 -33.04 13.82
C PRO A 766 33.73 -32.72 13.80
N SER A 767 32.94 -33.63 13.23
CA SER A 767 31.48 -33.60 13.40
C SER A 767 31.09 -34.45 14.61
N VAL A 768 30.60 -33.81 15.67
CA VAL A 768 30.28 -34.48 16.94
C VAL A 768 28.77 -34.47 17.17
N PRO A 769 28.07 -35.62 17.02
CA PRO A 769 26.64 -35.73 17.30
C PRO A 769 26.28 -35.43 18.77
N ALA A 770 24.99 -35.17 19.01
CA ALA A 770 24.49 -34.87 20.35
C ALA A 770 24.75 -36.03 21.34
N GLY A 771 25.46 -35.74 22.43
CA GLY A 771 25.81 -36.72 23.46
C GLY A 771 26.95 -37.68 23.08
N GLU A 772 27.59 -37.48 21.92
CA GLU A 772 28.75 -38.26 21.49
C GLU A 772 30.06 -37.49 21.73
N SER A 773 31.18 -38.19 21.55
CA SER A 773 32.53 -37.62 21.65
C SER A 773 33.39 -37.99 20.45
N ALA A 774 34.37 -37.14 20.15
CA ALA A 774 35.41 -37.39 19.15
C ALA A 774 36.79 -37.29 19.82
N GLU A 775 37.70 -38.20 19.48
CA GLU A 775 39.07 -38.23 19.99
C GLU A 775 40.02 -37.86 18.84
N LEU A 776 40.84 -36.84 19.04
CA LEU A 776 41.85 -36.36 18.10
C LEU A 776 43.22 -36.66 18.72
N THR A 777 44.01 -37.53 18.11
CA THR A 777 45.26 -38.04 18.70
C THR A 777 46.45 -37.76 17.80
N TYR A 778 47.59 -37.38 18.38
CA TYR A 778 48.88 -37.24 17.70
C TYR A 778 50.03 -37.50 18.69
N THR A 779 51.25 -37.62 18.18
CA THR A 779 52.46 -37.89 18.98
C THR A 779 53.42 -36.70 18.92
N ILE A 780 54.00 -36.31 20.06
CA ILE A 780 54.90 -35.15 20.18
C ILE A 780 56.02 -35.41 21.20
N ALA A 781 57.09 -34.63 21.16
CA ALA A 781 58.19 -34.72 22.12
C ALA A 781 57.77 -34.32 23.54
N ASP A 782 58.34 -35.01 24.55
CA ASP A 782 58.02 -34.88 25.98
C ASP A 782 58.15 -33.45 26.58
N ASP A 783 58.82 -32.51 25.90
CA ASP A 783 59.06 -31.14 26.36
C ASP A 783 58.24 -30.06 25.63
N ALA A 784 57.24 -30.46 24.84
CA ALA A 784 56.38 -29.52 24.12
C ALA A 784 55.43 -28.75 25.04
N THR A 785 55.26 -27.45 24.77
CA THR A 785 54.14 -26.63 25.26
C THR A 785 52.97 -26.67 24.29
N PHE A 786 51.77 -26.48 24.82
CA PHE A 786 50.49 -26.60 24.13
C PHE A 786 49.59 -25.38 24.39
N ASP A 787 48.76 -25.03 23.41
CA ASP A 787 47.64 -24.08 23.53
C ASP A 787 46.53 -24.54 22.57
N VAL A 788 45.25 -24.36 22.92
CA VAL A 788 44.14 -24.82 22.06
C VAL A 788 43.18 -23.68 21.77
N ASP A 789 42.87 -23.51 20.49
CA ASP A 789 41.85 -22.60 19.99
C ASP A 789 40.69 -23.40 19.39
N VAL A 790 39.47 -22.92 19.62
CA VAL A 790 38.26 -23.61 19.16
C VAL A 790 37.29 -22.61 18.58
N ASP A 791 37.08 -22.74 17.28
CA ASP A 791 36.16 -21.93 16.48
C ASP A 791 34.89 -22.73 16.09
N GLY A 792 33.92 -22.06 15.48
CA GLY A 792 32.66 -22.67 15.04
C GLY A 792 31.61 -22.90 16.15
N VAL A 793 31.97 -22.73 17.43
CA VAL A 793 31.06 -22.80 18.58
C VAL A 793 31.08 -21.47 19.35
N GLU A 794 29.89 -20.93 19.68
CA GLU A 794 29.79 -19.70 20.50
C GLU A 794 30.52 -19.90 21.85
N ALA A 795 31.39 -18.97 22.25
CA ALA A 795 32.25 -19.12 23.44
C ALA A 795 31.48 -19.46 24.73
N GLU A 796 30.24 -18.98 24.92
CA GLU A 796 29.40 -19.33 26.08
C GLU A 796 28.76 -20.73 26.02
N LYS A 797 29.03 -21.48 24.94
CA LYS A 797 28.68 -22.90 24.74
C LYS A 797 29.90 -23.81 24.69
N LEU A 798 31.10 -23.27 24.92
CA LEU A 798 32.35 -24.01 24.92
C LEU A 798 32.91 -24.06 26.35
N THR A 799 33.57 -25.17 26.68
CA THR A 799 34.37 -25.34 27.91
C THR A 799 35.70 -25.96 27.50
N ILE A 800 36.80 -25.27 27.76
CA ILE A 800 38.14 -25.78 27.45
C ILE A 800 38.80 -26.19 28.78
N ASP A 801 39.23 -27.44 28.86
CA ASP A 801 40.00 -28.02 29.97
C ASP A 801 41.23 -28.73 29.37
N ALA A 802 42.11 -27.91 28.81
CA ALA A 802 43.26 -28.34 28.02
C ALA A 802 44.52 -27.58 28.44
N ASP A 803 44.69 -27.35 29.74
CA ASP A 803 45.88 -26.74 30.34
C ASP A 803 46.97 -27.77 30.69
#